data_AF-A0A1V9G5D3-F1
#
_entry.id   AF-A0A1V9G5D3-F1
#
_cell.length_a   1.000
_cell.length_b   1.000
_cell.length_c   1.000
_cell.angle_alpha   90.00
_cell.angle_beta   90.00
_cell.angle_gamma   90.00
#
_symmetry.space_group_name_H-M   'P 1'
#
loop_
_entity.id
_entity.type
_entity.pdbx_description
1 polymer ?
#
loop_
_entity_poly.entity_id
_entity_poly.type
_entity_poly.pdbx_seq_one_letter_code
_entity_poly.pdbx_strand_id
1 'polypeptide(L)'
;MLKHLQVLFLTCILCFSGVAQNAPKREFRGAWIATYTNIDWPSRTQTPAQQRAALLTILDHHKATGLTALFIQVRSQCDAMYASGIEPWSADLTGTQGKVPDPYWDPMQFAIEECHKRGIEFHAWLNPYRAAGSSASIPGFAANHVTKTHPEWLLSQGTLRILDPGIPAVRDYVTRVITDIVHRYDVDGIHFDDYFYPSPPGTGVTPFNDDSTYNADPRGFTVRADWRRDNVNLLIERVYDSIKTIKPWVKFGVSPSGIYRNSTNPAIGSATSGLEHYTSLYADTRKWLQMGWIDYLCPQVYWYIGQAGANYAVVVPWWNNNAYGRHIYIGLAGYKVNDPAQGTNWANPSMIPNEVRLNRSLSNVYGEAVYNTNSLRSTTKLGFRDSLRLYFYNKPALLPNMPWRDSIAPDKPTDVTAVKYGNDSVVLKWNKPAASDELNKAWQFVVYRSTNPVIDTSPAENMLYITTNDTTGYTDKSGTPNTTYYYAVTTTDRFHNESAASNTVSNLAPVIECPHDTMLVLNASCSAVLPDFTQQTVVQASSTVIITQLPAAGSVLNGQQDTPIILIATDAGGNADTCSFLVKTVDHQAPVINAPVLTVANGGTIILSTDSAVCSYTAGNQLDITATDNCDDSLLYSYTLTTNGIATAPVQSSTLSGVLFPKGSTLVSWTVADHAGNAAAYSYTIVVNDTESPLITNVSATPSQLWPPNHKLRDVTIDYTVTDNCGAVASSLAVTCNEQGFGNQEPDWVVVDEHHVKLLAERTHINKDRIYTIAITASDSAGNATTQSTVVTVPLFPGQDDGVLTVKAFPNPSPGRFVIMTLSTSPKPLSLSVTNNAGMLVELRNGLPSTGLFFLGNNYLPGVYYLEVKQGNIKETIKLIKLGH
;
A
#
# COMPACT_ATOMS: atom_id res chain seq x y z
N MET A 1 -3.66 79.68 35.26
CA MET A 1 -4.17 79.20 33.96
C MET A 1 -3.06 78.68 33.03
N LEU A 2 -1.93 78.19 33.59
CA LEU A 2 -0.85 77.49 32.89
C LEU A 2 -0.73 76.12 33.57
N LYS A 3 -1.27 75.06 32.95
CA LYS A 3 -0.90 73.64 33.19
C LYS A 3 -1.68 72.62 32.35
N HIS A 4 -2.53 73.04 31.40
CA HIS A 4 -3.32 72.10 30.58
C HIS A 4 -3.06 72.19 29.07
N LEU A 5 -2.02 72.91 28.63
CA LEU A 5 -1.68 73.05 27.21
C LEU A 5 -0.41 72.28 26.79
N GLN A 6 0.06 71.33 27.60
CA GLN A 6 1.23 70.49 27.29
C GLN A 6 0.91 68.99 27.13
N VAL A 7 -0.35 68.57 27.33
CA VAL A 7 -0.76 67.17 27.16
C VAL A 7 -1.42 66.92 25.80
N LEU A 8 -1.83 67.96 25.07
CA LEU A 8 -2.42 67.84 23.73
C LEU A 8 -1.40 67.91 22.58
N PHE A 9 -0.14 68.25 22.86
CA PHE A 9 0.94 68.29 21.85
C PHE A 9 1.89 67.09 21.92
N LEU A 10 1.70 66.19 22.89
CA LEU A 10 2.53 64.98 23.09
C LEU A 10 1.80 63.67 22.73
N THR A 11 0.59 63.74 22.17
CA THR A 11 -0.22 62.60 21.70
C THR A 11 -0.47 62.59 20.19
N CYS A 12 0.23 63.44 19.42
CA CYS A 12 0.26 63.40 17.94
C CYS A 12 1.66 63.11 17.35
N ILE A 13 2.62 62.68 18.18
CA ILE A 13 3.99 62.29 17.73
C ILE A 13 4.28 60.84 18.14
N LEU A 14 3.31 59.94 17.98
CA LEU A 14 3.53 58.50 18.05
C LEU A 14 2.81 57.84 16.88
N CYS A 15 3.60 57.13 16.07
CA CYS A 15 3.18 56.22 15.00
C CYS A 15 2.74 56.82 13.66
N PHE A 16 3.59 57.62 13.01
CA PHE A 16 3.88 57.30 11.60
C PHE A 16 4.88 56.14 11.59
N SER A 17 4.40 54.97 11.98
CA SER A 17 4.98 53.72 11.48
C SER A 17 4.86 53.86 9.97
N GLY A 18 5.99 54.02 9.27
CA GLY A 18 6.01 54.00 7.82
C GLY A 18 5.28 52.74 7.38
N VAL A 19 4.05 52.88 6.90
CA VAL A 19 3.27 51.74 6.42
C VAL A 19 4.07 51.23 5.23
N ALA A 20 4.73 50.09 5.41
CA ALA A 20 5.40 49.43 4.30
C ALA A 20 4.33 49.24 3.22
N GLN A 21 4.57 49.80 2.04
CA GLN A 21 3.67 49.58 0.92
C GLN A 21 3.74 48.09 0.60
N ASN A 22 2.59 47.40 0.59
CA ASN A 22 2.54 45.97 0.27
C ASN A 22 3.28 45.72 -1.05
N ALA A 23 4.15 44.72 -1.05
CA ALA A 23 4.90 44.34 -2.23
C ALA A 23 3.89 43.84 -3.28
N PRO A 24 3.88 44.40 -4.50
CA PRO A 24 2.98 43.93 -5.55
C PRO A 24 3.37 42.51 -5.98
N LYS A 25 2.38 41.72 -6.40
CA LYS A 25 2.62 40.36 -6.93
C LYS A 25 3.53 40.37 -8.17
N ARG A 26 3.40 41.42 -9.00
CA ARG A 26 4.15 41.58 -10.25
C ARG A 26 4.93 42.87 -10.24
N GLU A 27 6.24 42.79 -10.48
CA GLU A 27 7.14 43.94 -10.51
C GLU A 27 8.45 43.62 -11.22
N PHE A 28 8.85 44.48 -12.15
CA PHE A 28 10.19 44.46 -12.73
C PHE A 28 11.19 45.05 -11.75
N ARG A 29 12.21 44.27 -11.38
CA ARG A 29 13.24 44.67 -10.42
C ARG A 29 14.61 44.42 -11.05
N GLY A 30 15.17 45.44 -11.67
CA GLY A 30 16.36 45.35 -12.50
C GLY A 30 17.63 45.96 -11.91
N ALA A 31 18.76 45.60 -12.50
CA ALA A 31 20.01 46.35 -12.38
C ALA A 31 20.84 46.22 -13.66
N TRP A 32 21.67 47.25 -13.93
CA TRP A 32 22.67 47.19 -15.01
C TRP A 32 24.02 46.71 -14.47
N ILE A 33 24.62 45.76 -15.19
CA ILE A 33 26.01 45.32 -15.04
C ILE A 33 26.78 45.84 -16.27
N ALA A 34 27.47 46.96 -16.10
CA ALA A 34 28.27 47.57 -17.15
C ALA A 34 29.65 46.92 -17.24
N THR A 35 30.03 46.55 -18.47
CA THR A 35 31.31 45.88 -18.72
C THR A 35 32.35 46.78 -19.36
N TYR A 36 31.90 47.81 -20.09
CA TYR A 36 32.77 48.81 -20.70
C TYR A 36 33.72 49.38 -19.66
N THR A 37 35.03 49.35 -19.93
CA THR A 37 36.07 49.84 -19.01
C THR A 37 36.05 49.18 -17.62
N ASN A 38 35.52 47.95 -17.53
CA ASN A 38 35.41 47.19 -16.29
C ASN A 38 34.60 47.90 -15.18
N ILE A 39 33.56 48.69 -15.53
CA ILE A 39 32.78 49.50 -14.56
C ILE A 39 32.21 48.66 -13.42
N ASP A 40 31.49 47.58 -13.72
CA ASP A 40 30.90 46.68 -12.72
C ASP A 40 31.56 45.30 -12.74
N TRP A 41 31.69 44.71 -13.93
CA TRP A 41 32.24 43.38 -14.13
C TRP A 41 32.64 43.20 -15.61
N PRO A 42 33.63 42.37 -15.96
CA PRO A 42 34.61 41.74 -15.06
C PRO A 42 35.72 42.72 -14.70
N SER A 43 36.72 42.29 -13.93
CA SER A 43 38.03 42.94 -13.94
C SER A 43 38.94 42.22 -14.95
N ARG A 44 39.47 42.94 -15.95
CA ARG A 44 40.39 42.38 -16.95
C ARG A 44 41.72 41.86 -16.39
N THR A 45 42.04 42.19 -15.14
CA THR A 45 43.25 41.67 -14.45
C THR A 45 43.02 40.33 -13.77
N GLN A 46 41.76 39.87 -13.68
CA GLN A 46 41.40 38.60 -13.07
C GLN A 46 41.52 37.45 -14.06
N THR A 47 41.80 36.25 -13.56
CA THR A 47 41.71 35.02 -14.35
C THR A 47 40.24 34.68 -14.67
N PRO A 48 39.96 33.86 -15.70
CA PRO A 48 38.61 33.36 -15.97
C PRO A 48 37.88 32.79 -14.75
N ALA A 49 38.57 32.03 -13.90
CA ALA A 49 37.98 31.47 -12.68
C ALA A 49 37.57 32.56 -11.68
N GLN A 50 38.40 33.60 -11.51
CA GLN A 50 38.11 34.74 -10.64
C GLN A 50 36.95 35.60 -11.20
N GLN A 51 36.89 35.79 -12.53
CA GLN A 51 35.79 36.51 -13.18
C GLN A 51 34.45 35.78 -13.00
N ARG A 52 34.44 34.44 -13.13
CA ARG A 52 33.26 33.60 -12.83
C ARG A 52 32.82 33.74 -11.37
N ALA A 53 33.75 33.60 -10.42
CA ALA A 53 33.44 33.73 -9.00
C ALA A 53 32.91 35.13 -8.63
N ALA A 54 33.46 36.18 -9.26
CA ALA A 54 32.99 37.54 -9.09
C ALA A 54 31.55 37.71 -9.62
N LEU A 55 31.23 37.12 -10.78
CA LEU A 55 29.87 37.15 -11.31
C LEU A 55 28.90 36.40 -10.38
N LEU A 56 29.24 35.20 -9.91
CA LEU A 56 28.38 34.46 -8.96
C LEU A 56 28.07 35.29 -7.71
N THR A 57 29.09 35.96 -7.17
CA THR A 57 28.93 36.86 -6.01
C THR A 57 27.98 38.04 -6.32
N ILE A 58 28.06 38.59 -7.53
CA ILE A 58 27.12 39.62 -7.99
C ILE A 58 25.70 39.04 -8.04
N LEU A 59 25.50 37.91 -8.71
CA LEU A 59 24.19 37.31 -8.92
C LEU A 59 23.52 36.89 -7.60
N ASP A 60 24.27 36.29 -6.67
CA ASP A 60 23.77 35.93 -5.34
C ASP A 60 23.31 37.16 -4.55
N HIS A 61 24.07 38.26 -4.66
CA HIS A 61 23.72 39.52 -4.02
C HIS A 61 22.46 40.16 -4.62
N HIS A 62 22.30 40.09 -5.94
CA HIS A 62 21.12 40.61 -6.65
C HIS A 62 19.89 39.76 -6.33
N LYS A 63 20.04 38.42 -6.27
CA LYS A 63 18.97 37.51 -5.83
C LYS A 63 18.54 37.78 -4.38
N ALA A 64 19.50 37.94 -3.47
CA ALA A 64 19.22 38.27 -2.07
C ALA A 64 18.59 39.66 -1.88
N THR A 65 18.77 40.58 -2.82
CA THR A 65 18.10 41.89 -2.84
C THR A 65 16.64 41.77 -3.32
N GLY A 66 16.29 40.72 -4.06
CA GLY A 66 14.96 40.48 -4.61
C GLY A 66 14.79 40.91 -6.06
N LEU A 67 15.88 41.06 -6.81
CA LEU A 67 15.84 41.42 -8.24
C LEU A 67 15.34 40.26 -9.10
N THR A 68 14.66 40.60 -10.20
CA THR A 68 13.99 39.66 -11.12
C THR A 68 14.62 39.63 -12.51
N ALA A 69 15.39 40.65 -12.90
CA ALA A 69 16.06 40.71 -14.19
C ALA A 69 17.40 41.49 -14.12
N LEU A 70 18.32 41.20 -15.03
CA LEU A 70 19.60 41.91 -15.13
C LEU A 70 19.91 42.30 -16.58
N PHE A 71 20.33 43.55 -16.77
CA PHE A 71 20.86 44.05 -18.04
C PHE A 71 22.39 43.92 -18.02
N ILE A 72 22.95 42.91 -18.67
CA ILE A 72 24.39 42.65 -18.65
C ILE A 72 24.98 43.09 -19.98
N GLN A 73 25.94 44.01 -19.96
CA GLN A 73 26.53 44.55 -21.18
C GLN A 73 27.35 43.48 -21.89
N VAL A 74 26.91 43.04 -23.06
CA VAL A 74 27.61 42.01 -23.85
C VAL A 74 28.33 42.58 -25.06
N ARG A 75 27.96 43.81 -25.44
CA ARG A 75 28.56 44.58 -26.52
C ARG A 75 28.73 46.04 -26.12
N SER A 76 29.97 46.51 -26.09
CA SER A 76 30.28 47.86 -25.60
C SER A 76 30.72 48.82 -26.70
N GLN A 77 31.62 48.38 -27.59
CA GLN A 77 32.20 49.21 -28.64
C GLN A 77 32.49 48.40 -29.91
N CYS A 78 31.48 47.68 -30.42
CA CYS A 78 31.63 46.69 -31.51
C CYS A 78 32.56 45.52 -31.16
N ASP A 79 32.48 45.07 -29.92
CA ASP A 79 33.20 43.95 -29.35
C ASP A 79 32.27 43.02 -28.57
N ALA A 80 32.70 41.79 -28.31
CA ALA A 80 31.85 40.75 -27.74
C ALA A 80 32.37 40.23 -26.39
N MET A 81 31.48 40.14 -25.40
CA MET A 81 31.67 39.40 -24.15
C MET A 81 31.30 37.91 -24.27
N TYR A 82 31.32 37.39 -25.50
CA TYR A 82 30.87 36.05 -25.85
C TYR A 82 31.61 35.57 -27.10
N ALA A 83 31.55 34.27 -27.39
CA ALA A 83 32.17 33.73 -28.58
C ALA A 83 31.41 34.20 -29.82
N SER A 84 31.99 35.15 -30.56
CA SER A 84 31.39 35.78 -31.73
C SER A 84 32.23 35.52 -32.98
N GLY A 85 31.56 35.15 -34.07
CA GLY A 85 32.16 35.07 -35.41
C GLY A 85 32.11 36.39 -36.19
N ILE A 86 31.49 37.44 -35.64
CA ILE A 86 31.25 38.72 -36.32
C ILE A 86 32.15 39.82 -35.73
N GLU A 87 32.10 39.99 -34.41
CA GLU A 87 32.87 40.96 -33.64
C GLU A 87 33.99 40.29 -32.82
N PRO A 88 35.13 40.99 -32.60
CA PRO A 88 36.22 40.48 -31.80
C PRO A 88 35.87 40.42 -30.30
N TRP A 89 36.54 39.54 -29.57
CA TRP A 89 36.48 39.49 -28.11
C TRP A 89 36.79 40.84 -27.48
N SER A 90 36.05 41.21 -26.43
CA SER A 90 36.27 42.47 -25.74
C SER A 90 37.60 42.52 -24.99
N ALA A 91 38.28 43.67 -25.05
CA ALA A 91 39.47 43.94 -24.24
C ALA A 91 39.17 44.00 -22.74
N ASP A 92 37.92 44.23 -22.35
CA ASP A 92 37.53 44.26 -20.94
C ASP A 92 37.53 42.87 -20.29
N LEU A 93 37.68 41.78 -21.05
CA LEU A 93 37.93 40.43 -20.51
C LEU A 93 39.40 40.16 -20.21
N THR A 94 40.29 40.55 -21.13
CA THR A 94 41.68 40.04 -21.16
C THR A 94 42.75 41.12 -21.19
N GLY A 95 42.35 42.39 -21.31
CA GLY A 95 43.23 43.53 -21.58
C GLY A 95 43.60 43.71 -23.06
N THR A 96 43.24 42.79 -23.95
CA THR A 96 43.57 42.85 -25.38
C THR A 96 42.37 42.46 -26.23
N GLN A 97 41.90 43.37 -27.09
CA GLN A 97 40.75 43.09 -27.96
C GLN A 97 41.09 41.97 -28.96
N GLY A 98 40.13 41.10 -29.24
CA GLY A 98 40.29 39.92 -30.10
C GLY A 98 40.97 38.74 -29.43
N LYS A 99 41.57 38.91 -28.24
CA LYS A 99 42.17 37.80 -27.49
C LYS A 99 41.09 36.98 -26.80
N VAL A 100 41.02 35.70 -27.17
CA VAL A 100 40.17 34.69 -26.53
C VAL A 100 40.55 34.55 -25.05
N PRO A 101 39.60 34.45 -24.11
CA PRO A 101 39.90 34.12 -22.72
C PRO A 101 40.68 32.81 -22.57
N ASP A 102 41.64 32.76 -21.64
CA ASP A 102 42.49 31.59 -21.38
C ASP A 102 42.62 31.33 -19.86
N PRO A 103 42.24 30.16 -19.33
CA PRO A 103 41.54 29.06 -20.01
C PRO A 103 40.23 29.49 -20.67
N TYR A 104 39.87 28.85 -21.79
CA TYR A 104 38.67 29.17 -22.56
C TYR A 104 37.40 29.13 -21.70
N TRP A 105 36.55 30.14 -21.90
CA TRP A 105 35.18 30.16 -21.44
C TRP A 105 34.36 31.19 -22.23
N ASP A 106 33.04 31.00 -22.29
CA ASP A 106 32.10 31.97 -22.83
C ASP A 106 31.40 32.71 -21.66
N PRO A 107 31.70 34.01 -21.44
CA PRO A 107 31.14 34.77 -20.32
C PRO A 107 29.64 34.98 -20.38
N MET A 108 29.07 35.16 -21.57
CA MET A 108 27.63 35.38 -21.72
C MET A 108 26.86 34.09 -21.50
N GLN A 109 27.33 32.96 -22.05
CA GLN A 109 26.72 31.66 -21.79
C GLN A 109 26.67 31.36 -20.28
N PHE A 110 27.81 31.54 -19.60
CA PHE A 110 27.89 31.36 -18.16
C PHE A 110 26.95 32.29 -17.39
N ALA A 111 26.84 33.56 -17.81
CA ALA A 111 25.94 34.52 -17.17
C ALA A 111 24.47 34.13 -17.31
N ILE A 112 24.04 33.66 -18.50
CA ILE A 112 22.68 33.19 -18.76
C ILE A 112 22.34 32.03 -17.82
N GLU A 113 23.15 30.97 -17.82
CA GLU A 113 22.92 29.77 -17.01
C GLU A 113 22.82 30.10 -15.51
N GLU A 114 23.69 30.97 -15.02
CA GLU A 114 23.73 31.32 -13.60
C GLU A 114 22.61 32.31 -13.19
N CYS A 115 22.12 33.14 -14.11
CA CYS A 115 20.91 33.93 -13.90
C CYS A 115 19.68 33.02 -13.83
N HIS A 116 19.53 32.10 -14.77
CA HIS A 116 18.41 31.16 -14.85
C HIS A 116 18.33 30.24 -13.63
N LYS A 117 19.45 29.69 -13.15
CA LYS A 117 19.50 28.92 -11.88
C LYS A 117 18.97 29.69 -10.67
N ARG A 118 19.00 31.02 -10.72
CA ARG A 118 18.51 31.92 -9.66
C ARG A 118 17.11 32.47 -9.95
N GLY A 119 16.48 32.08 -11.07
CA GLY A 119 15.21 32.62 -11.52
C GLY A 119 15.27 34.12 -11.82
N ILE A 120 16.41 34.59 -12.34
CA ILE A 120 16.63 35.98 -12.79
C ILE A 120 16.67 35.96 -14.32
N GLU A 121 15.95 36.86 -14.97
CA GLU A 121 16.03 37.01 -16.42
C GLU A 121 17.34 37.67 -16.85
N PHE A 122 17.97 37.10 -17.88
CA PHE A 122 19.17 37.67 -18.51
C PHE A 122 18.78 38.48 -19.74
N HIS A 123 19.06 39.78 -19.71
CA HIS A 123 18.91 40.66 -20.86
C HIS A 123 20.29 41.06 -21.39
N ALA A 124 20.59 40.67 -22.63
CA ALA A 124 21.80 41.06 -23.32
C ALA A 124 21.75 42.57 -23.62
N TRP A 125 22.60 43.35 -22.95
CA TRP A 125 22.71 44.79 -23.19
C TRP A 125 23.78 45.09 -24.24
N LEU A 126 23.38 45.82 -25.29
CA LEU A 126 24.25 46.25 -26.37
C LEU A 126 24.18 47.76 -26.51
N ASN A 127 25.35 48.39 -26.66
CA ASN A 127 25.42 49.68 -27.32
C ASN A 127 25.34 49.42 -28.84
N PRO A 128 24.37 49.98 -29.59
CA PRO A 128 24.19 49.65 -31.01
C PRO A 128 25.24 50.29 -31.94
N TYR A 129 25.71 51.51 -31.65
CA TYR A 129 26.50 52.27 -32.63
C TYR A 129 27.92 52.60 -32.19
N ARG A 130 28.27 52.57 -30.90
CA ARG A 130 29.63 52.90 -30.48
C ARG A 130 30.62 51.93 -31.14
N ALA A 131 31.55 52.48 -31.90
CA ALA A 131 32.62 51.73 -32.55
C ALA A 131 33.97 51.96 -31.86
N ALA A 132 34.22 53.17 -31.37
CA ALA A 132 35.35 53.43 -30.48
C ALA A 132 35.01 54.59 -29.55
N GLY A 133 35.14 54.37 -28.23
CA GLY A 133 34.99 55.46 -27.26
C GLY A 133 36.06 56.55 -27.41
N SER A 134 37.21 56.21 -27.99
CA SER A 134 38.26 57.14 -28.36
C SER A 134 39.02 56.64 -29.60
N SER A 135 39.25 57.53 -30.57
CA SER A 135 40.06 57.24 -31.75
C SER A 135 41.50 56.88 -31.41
N ALA A 136 42.00 57.29 -30.23
CA ALA A 136 43.31 56.91 -29.74
C ALA A 136 43.44 55.40 -29.41
N SER A 137 42.33 54.70 -29.19
CA SER A 137 42.31 53.26 -28.91
C SER A 137 42.36 52.40 -30.18
N ILE A 138 41.92 52.94 -31.32
CA ILE A 138 41.81 52.22 -32.60
C ILE A 138 43.12 51.56 -33.04
N PRO A 139 44.32 52.15 -32.86
CA PRO A 139 45.58 51.46 -33.19
C PRO A 139 45.73 50.09 -32.51
N GLY A 140 45.22 49.92 -31.28
CA GLY A 140 45.28 48.67 -30.52
C GLY A 140 44.08 47.74 -30.70
N PHE A 141 43.10 48.09 -31.56
CA PHE A 141 41.95 47.23 -31.86
C PHE A 141 42.33 46.07 -32.78
N ALA A 142 41.58 44.98 -32.67
CA ALA A 142 41.80 43.78 -33.47
C ALA A 142 41.65 44.08 -34.98
N ALA A 143 42.39 43.36 -35.82
CA ALA A 143 42.41 43.62 -37.27
C ALA A 143 41.05 43.43 -37.95
N ASN A 144 40.20 42.55 -37.42
CA ASN A 144 38.84 42.30 -37.90
C ASN A 144 37.78 43.26 -37.31
N HIS A 145 38.17 44.24 -36.48
CA HIS A 145 37.26 45.20 -35.90
C HIS A 145 36.69 46.15 -36.96
N VAL A 146 35.42 46.55 -36.83
CA VAL A 146 34.71 47.36 -37.85
C VAL A 146 35.39 48.70 -38.14
N THR A 147 36.08 49.30 -37.17
CA THR A 147 36.85 50.54 -37.38
C THR A 147 38.08 50.36 -38.28
N LYS A 148 38.50 49.12 -38.53
CA LYS A 148 39.61 48.75 -39.42
C LYS A 148 39.11 48.25 -40.77
N THR A 149 38.07 47.41 -40.75
CA THR A 149 37.54 46.76 -41.95
C THR A 149 36.54 47.64 -42.71
N HIS A 150 35.83 48.52 -42.01
CA HIS A 150 34.83 49.44 -42.57
C HIS A 150 34.97 50.87 -42.02
N PRO A 151 36.12 51.55 -42.22
CA PRO A 151 36.29 52.93 -41.77
C PRO A 151 35.27 53.90 -42.41
N GLU A 152 34.74 53.57 -43.59
CA GLU A 152 33.70 54.32 -44.30
C GLU A 152 32.33 54.27 -43.62
N TRP A 153 32.12 53.39 -42.64
CA TRP A 153 30.89 53.31 -41.86
C TRP A 153 30.86 54.26 -40.66
N LEU A 154 31.92 55.03 -40.40
CA LEU A 154 32.08 55.75 -39.15
C LEU A 154 31.70 57.23 -39.22
N LEU A 155 30.82 57.66 -38.32
CA LEU A 155 30.69 59.07 -37.93
C LEU A 155 31.73 59.41 -36.86
N SER A 156 32.33 60.60 -37.02
CA SER A 156 33.36 61.12 -36.13
C SER A 156 32.89 62.36 -35.40
N GLN A 157 32.97 62.39 -34.07
CA GLN A 157 32.75 63.60 -33.26
C GLN A 157 33.85 63.73 -32.21
N GLY A 158 34.79 64.65 -32.42
CA GLY A 158 36.02 64.71 -31.63
C GLY A 158 36.77 63.36 -31.68
N THR A 159 37.02 62.76 -30.51
CA THR A 159 37.64 61.42 -30.39
C THR A 159 36.64 60.28 -30.54
N LEU A 160 35.33 60.51 -30.41
CA LEU A 160 34.32 59.47 -30.51
C LEU A 160 34.20 58.97 -31.96
N ARG A 161 34.08 57.65 -32.14
CA ARG A 161 33.67 57.04 -33.40
C ARG A 161 32.42 56.18 -33.17
N ILE A 162 31.39 56.40 -33.96
CA ILE A 162 30.19 55.56 -33.98
C ILE A 162 29.94 55.05 -35.39
N LEU A 163 29.25 53.93 -35.53
CA LEU A 163 28.66 53.48 -36.78
C LEU A 163 27.58 54.48 -37.21
N ASP A 164 27.56 54.84 -38.49
CA ASP A 164 26.56 55.75 -39.06
C ASP A 164 25.19 55.04 -39.20
N PRO A 165 24.17 55.41 -38.42
CA PRO A 165 22.86 54.80 -38.52
C PRO A 165 22.18 55.01 -39.88
N GLY A 166 22.63 56.01 -40.65
CA GLY A 166 22.12 56.32 -41.98
C GLY A 166 22.47 55.30 -43.04
N ILE A 167 23.54 54.53 -42.86
CA ILE A 167 24.00 53.54 -43.84
C ILE A 167 23.19 52.23 -43.70
N PRO A 168 22.50 51.74 -44.76
CA PRO A 168 21.75 50.48 -44.69
C PRO A 168 22.61 49.28 -44.24
N ALA A 169 23.83 49.16 -44.75
CA ALA A 169 24.76 48.08 -44.39
C ALA A 169 25.16 48.10 -42.91
N VAL A 170 25.20 49.28 -42.26
CA VAL A 170 25.40 49.38 -40.80
C VAL A 170 24.20 48.80 -40.06
N ARG A 171 22.96 49.12 -40.49
CA ARG A 171 21.75 48.56 -39.89
C ARG A 171 21.68 47.05 -40.07
N ASP A 172 22.09 46.53 -41.24
CA ASP A 172 22.21 45.09 -41.50
C ASP A 172 23.25 44.43 -40.58
N TYR A 173 24.41 45.07 -40.41
CA TYR A 173 25.47 44.60 -39.53
C TYR A 173 25.02 44.50 -38.07
N VAL A 174 24.44 45.57 -37.52
CA VAL A 174 23.96 45.59 -36.12
C VAL A 174 22.84 44.57 -35.92
N THR A 175 21.90 44.47 -36.87
CA THR A 175 20.84 43.45 -36.82
C THR A 175 21.44 42.05 -36.81
N ARG A 176 22.44 41.79 -37.66
CA ARG A 176 23.11 40.48 -37.75
C ARG A 176 23.80 40.08 -36.45
N VAL A 177 24.45 41.02 -35.76
CA VAL A 177 25.04 40.77 -34.43
C VAL A 177 23.98 40.35 -33.42
N ILE A 178 22.83 41.03 -33.41
CA ILE A 178 21.73 40.74 -32.49
C ILE A 178 21.08 39.39 -32.82
N THR A 179 20.80 39.12 -34.09
CA THR A 179 20.20 37.84 -34.49
C THR A 179 21.14 36.67 -34.23
N ASP A 180 22.46 36.85 -34.35
CA ASP A 180 23.46 35.83 -33.97
C ASP A 180 23.36 35.48 -32.47
N ILE A 181 23.22 36.47 -31.59
CA ILE A 181 22.97 36.25 -30.16
C ILE A 181 21.66 35.47 -29.96
N VAL A 182 20.57 35.94 -30.57
CA VAL A 182 19.24 35.35 -30.38
C VAL A 182 19.19 33.91 -30.90
N HIS A 183 19.87 33.59 -32.01
CA HIS A 183 19.95 32.22 -32.49
C HIS A 183 20.69 31.30 -31.52
N ARG A 184 21.85 31.73 -31.02
CA ARG A 184 22.79 30.82 -30.32
C ARG A 184 22.61 30.75 -28.82
N TYR A 185 22.07 31.80 -28.19
CA TYR A 185 22.02 31.90 -26.73
C TYR A 185 20.58 31.99 -26.23
N ASP A 186 20.35 31.43 -25.04
CA ASP A 186 19.04 31.45 -24.39
C ASP A 186 18.81 32.73 -23.58
N VAL A 187 18.87 33.87 -24.26
CA VAL A 187 18.59 35.18 -23.64
C VAL A 187 17.09 35.35 -23.38
N ASP A 188 16.72 36.09 -22.35
CA ASP A 188 15.32 36.45 -22.08
C ASP A 188 14.95 37.79 -22.72
N GLY A 189 15.95 38.63 -22.97
CA GLY A 189 15.76 39.87 -23.71
C GLY A 189 17.00 40.46 -24.35
N ILE A 190 16.77 41.35 -25.30
CA ILE A 190 17.72 42.29 -25.87
C ILE A 190 17.44 43.67 -25.27
N HIS A 191 18.51 44.39 -24.90
CA HIS A 191 18.43 45.69 -24.27
C HIS A 191 19.39 46.68 -24.95
N PHE A 192 18.88 47.83 -25.39
CA PHE A 192 19.72 48.96 -25.76
C PHE A 192 19.72 50.02 -24.66
N ASP A 193 20.84 50.72 -24.49
CA ASP A 193 20.92 51.92 -23.65
C ASP A 193 20.56 53.19 -24.46
N ASP A 194 21.10 54.34 -24.06
CA ASP A 194 20.71 55.66 -24.54
C ASP A 194 21.57 56.19 -25.70
N TYR A 195 22.56 55.43 -26.17
CA TYR A 195 23.48 55.90 -27.21
C TYR A 195 22.96 55.60 -28.62
N PHE A 196 22.43 56.64 -29.26
CA PHE A 196 22.01 56.65 -30.66
C PHE A 196 23.01 57.44 -31.52
N TYR A 197 22.59 58.59 -32.05
CA TYR A 197 23.53 59.57 -32.58
C TYR A 197 24.28 60.28 -31.43
N PRO A 198 25.45 60.88 -31.69
CA PRO A 198 26.21 61.57 -30.67
C PRO A 198 25.43 62.78 -30.13
N SER A 199 25.47 62.97 -28.82
CA SER A 199 25.00 64.21 -28.18
C SER A 199 25.66 65.43 -28.82
N PRO A 200 25.02 66.62 -28.80
CA PRO A 200 25.63 67.85 -29.25
C PRO A 200 27.05 68.01 -28.69
N PRO A 201 28.04 68.32 -29.53
CA PRO A 201 29.42 68.41 -29.08
C PRO A 201 29.58 69.53 -28.05
N GLY A 202 30.48 69.32 -27.09
CA GLY A 202 30.91 70.39 -26.21
C GLY A 202 31.59 71.53 -26.99
N THR A 203 31.69 72.70 -26.37
CA THR A 203 32.35 73.87 -26.98
C THR A 203 33.74 73.51 -27.50
N GLY A 204 34.00 73.84 -28.78
CA GLY A 204 35.29 73.58 -29.42
C GLY A 204 35.49 72.15 -29.96
N VAL A 205 34.50 71.25 -29.82
CA VAL A 205 34.51 69.93 -30.43
C VAL A 205 33.78 69.96 -31.76
N THR A 206 34.42 69.48 -32.83
CA THR A 206 33.81 69.40 -34.16
C THR A 206 32.60 68.45 -34.12
N PRO A 207 31.40 68.90 -34.57
CA PRO A 207 30.23 68.04 -34.73
C PRO A 207 30.48 66.90 -35.72
N PHE A 208 29.69 65.83 -35.63
CA PHE A 208 29.68 64.81 -36.68
C PHE A 208 29.12 65.35 -38.00
N ASN A 209 29.58 64.78 -39.12
CA ASN A 209 29.09 65.09 -40.46
C ASN A 209 28.57 63.83 -41.15
N ASP A 210 27.28 63.83 -41.50
CA ASP A 210 26.58 62.77 -42.24
C ASP A 210 26.05 63.25 -43.61
N ASP A 211 26.61 64.33 -44.17
CA ASP A 211 26.22 64.92 -45.46
C ASP A 211 26.24 63.90 -46.59
N SER A 212 27.33 63.13 -46.71
CA SER A 212 27.47 62.11 -47.74
C SER A 212 26.38 61.04 -47.63
N THR A 213 26.10 60.60 -46.41
CA THR A 213 25.11 59.55 -46.13
C THR A 213 23.68 60.06 -46.40
N TYR A 214 23.36 61.27 -45.95
CA TYR A 214 22.06 61.90 -46.21
C TYR A 214 21.82 62.13 -47.70
N ASN A 215 22.83 62.60 -48.44
CA ASN A 215 22.69 62.84 -49.87
C ASN A 215 22.57 61.54 -50.68
N ALA A 216 23.17 60.45 -50.20
CA ALA A 216 23.09 59.14 -50.85
C ALA A 216 21.74 58.45 -50.65
N ASP A 217 21.09 58.61 -49.49
CA ASP A 217 19.80 57.99 -49.17
C ASP A 217 18.86 58.94 -48.40
N PRO A 218 18.36 60.03 -49.02
CA PRO A 218 17.53 61.01 -48.31
C PRO A 218 16.12 60.51 -47.99
N ARG A 219 15.67 59.40 -48.57
CA ARG A 219 14.33 58.79 -48.44
C ARG A 219 13.14 59.78 -48.47
N GLY A 220 13.28 60.87 -49.24
CA GLY A 220 12.26 61.92 -49.38
C GLY A 220 12.14 62.90 -48.21
N PHE A 221 12.99 62.79 -47.19
CA PHE A 221 13.00 63.72 -46.05
C PHE A 221 13.65 65.05 -46.45
N THR A 222 12.93 66.16 -46.25
CA THR A 222 13.45 67.53 -46.44
C THR A 222 14.06 68.12 -45.16
N VAL A 223 13.76 67.53 -44.01
CA VAL A 223 14.31 67.90 -42.69
C VAL A 223 15.26 66.81 -42.23
N ARG A 224 16.56 67.13 -42.15
CA ARG A 224 17.59 66.14 -41.80
C ARG A 224 17.39 65.49 -40.43
N ALA A 225 16.86 66.22 -39.46
CA ALA A 225 16.58 65.66 -38.13
C ALA A 225 15.51 64.55 -38.18
N ASP A 226 14.52 64.65 -39.08
CA ASP A 226 13.52 63.60 -39.29
C ASP A 226 14.14 62.38 -39.94
N TRP A 227 15.01 62.57 -40.94
CA TRP A 227 15.77 61.47 -41.54
C TRP A 227 16.65 60.72 -40.52
N ARG A 228 17.35 61.45 -39.63
CA ARG A 228 18.15 60.84 -38.55
C ARG A 228 17.28 60.00 -37.60
N ARG A 229 16.12 60.51 -37.19
CA ARG A 229 15.16 59.74 -36.37
C ARG A 229 14.68 58.50 -37.11
N ASP A 230 14.39 58.63 -38.40
CA ASP A 230 13.96 57.51 -39.23
C ASP A 230 15.03 56.42 -39.38
N ASN A 231 16.31 56.79 -39.50
CA ASN A 231 17.41 55.82 -39.50
C ASN A 231 17.43 54.95 -38.24
N VAL A 232 17.20 55.56 -37.07
CA VAL A 232 17.10 54.82 -35.81
C VAL A 232 15.83 53.97 -35.77
N ASN A 233 14.69 54.53 -36.20
CA ASN A 233 13.40 53.81 -36.26
C ASN A 233 13.52 52.52 -37.07
N LEU A 234 14.16 52.59 -38.25
CA LEU A 234 14.36 51.42 -39.11
C LEU A 234 15.17 50.31 -38.43
N LEU A 235 16.16 50.66 -37.60
CA LEU A 235 16.88 49.65 -36.82
C LEU A 235 15.98 49.05 -35.73
N ILE A 236 15.28 49.90 -34.97
CA ILE A 236 14.42 49.46 -33.86
C ILE A 236 13.33 48.51 -34.34
N GLU A 237 12.59 48.88 -35.39
CA GLU A 237 11.55 48.04 -36.00
C GLU A 237 12.14 46.71 -36.50
N ARG A 238 13.23 46.77 -37.27
CA ARG A 238 13.87 45.57 -37.82
C ARG A 238 14.36 44.61 -36.74
N VAL A 239 14.98 45.13 -35.67
CA VAL A 239 15.46 44.32 -34.55
C VAL A 239 14.29 43.63 -33.85
N TYR A 240 13.20 44.37 -33.59
CA TYR A 240 12.00 43.82 -32.98
C TYR A 240 11.40 42.66 -33.80
N ASP A 241 11.19 42.89 -35.10
CA ASP A 241 10.62 41.88 -36.00
C ASP A 241 11.52 40.65 -36.13
N SER A 242 12.83 40.87 -36.20
CA SER A 242 13.82 39.78 -36.28
C SER A 242 13.83 38.93 -35.02
N ILE A 243 13.84 39.55 -33.84
CA ILE A 243 13.79 38.84 -32.55
C ILE A 243 12.53 37.97 -32.48
N LYS A 244 11.36 38.56 -32.77
CA LYS A 244 10.07 37.86 -32.73
C LYS A 244 10.01 36.68 -33.67
N THR A 245 10.62 36.80 -34.84
CA THR A 245 10.67 35.73 -35.84
C THR A 245 11.55 34.57 -35.39
N ILE A 246 12.68 34.86 -34.73
CA ILE A 246 13.66 33.83 -34.35
C ILE A 246 13.28 33.14 -33.04
N LYS A 247 12.96 33.91 -32.00
CA LYS A 247 12.55 33.42 -30.67
C LYS A 247 11.43 34.31 -30.12
N PRO A 248 10.15 33.95 -30.31
CA PRO A 248 9.02 34.80 -29.98
C PRO A 248 8.87 35.14 -28.49
N TRP A 249 9.54 34.43 -27.58
CA TRP A 249 9.59 34.74 -26.15
C TRP A 249 10.65 35.78 -25.74
N VAL A 250 11.59 36.11 -26.63
CA VAL A 250 12.64 37.08 -26.33
C VAL A 250 12.08 38.49 -26.39
N LYS A 251 12.31 39.24 -25.31
CA LYS A 251 11.84 40.61 -25.11
C LYS A 251 12.80 41.60 -25.77
N PHE A 252 12.31 42.71 -26.29
CA PHE A 252 13.15 43.82 -26.75
C PHE A 252 12.79 45.10 -26.01
N GLY A 253 13.79 45.78 -25.45
CA GLY A 253 13.56 47.08 -24.84
C GLY A 253 14.76 48.00 -24.88
N VAL A 254 14.49 49.25 -24.54
CA VAL A 254 15.43 50.36 -24.71
C VAL A 254 15.39 51.27 -23.50
N SER A 255 16.57 51.69 -23.04
CA SER A 255 16.77 52.60 -21.91
C SER A 255 17.27 53.97 -22.40
N PRO A 256 16.39 54.86 -22.89
CA PRO A 256 16.79 56.19 -23.35
C PRO A 256 17.05 57.15 -22.18
N SER A 257 17.63 58.32 -22.45
CA SER A 257 17.66 59.40 -21.44
C SER A 257 16.24 59.76 -20.97
N GLY A 258 16.09 60.22 -19.72
CA GLY A 258 14.76 60.38 -19.14
C GLY A 258 13.84 61.45 -19.76
N ILE A 259 14.36 62.37 -20.58
CA ILE A 259 13.56 63.46 -21.19
C ILE A 259 13.43 63.24 -22.70
N TYR A 260 12.21 62.92 -23.16
CA TYR A 260 11.87 62.84 -24.58
C TYR A 260 11.91 64.21 -25.24
N ARG A 261 11.03 65.12 -24.78
CA ARG A 261 10.99 66.55 -25.13
C ARG A 261 10.68 67.41 -23.90
N ASN A 262 11.07 68.67 -23.98
CA ASN A 262 10.94 69.69 -22.94
C ASN A 262 9.62 70.47 -23.05
N SER A 263 9.44 71.38 -22.08
CA SER A 263 8.30 72.30 -21.98
C SER A 263 8.13 73.24 -23.18
N THR A 264 9.19 73.44 -23.97
CA THR A 264 9.15 74.20 -25.24
C THR A 264 8.30 73.51 -26.31
N ASN A 265 7.95 72.24 -26.13
CA ASN A 265 7.10 71.46 -27.03
C ASN A 265 5.92 70.85 -26.25
N PRO A 266 4.98 71.67 -25.72
CA PRO A 266 4.02 71.23 -24.72
C PRO A 266 3.04 70.15 -25.20
N ALA A 267 2.83 70.00 -26.51
CA ALA A 267 1.96 68.96 -27.07
C ALA A 267 2.48 67.53 -26.84
N ILE A 268 3.80 67.36 -26.75
CA ILE A 268 4.46 66.04 -26.64
C ILE A 268 5.65 66.05 -25.68
N GLY A 269 5.79 67.09 -24.87
CA GLY A 269 6.92 67.31 -23.98
C GLY A 269 6.51 67.25 -22.51
N SER A 270 7.50 67.01 -21.66
CA SER A 270 7.36 67.10 -20.20
C SER A 270 7.70 68.51 -19.71
N ALA A 271 7.24 68.90 -18.51
CA ALA A 271 7.53 70.23 -17.93
C ALA A 271 8.99 70.31 -17.41
N THR A 272 9.93 70.24 -18.34
CA THR A 272 11.37 70.13 -18.12
C THR A 272 12.16 71.04 -19.07
N SER A 273 13.47 71.14 -18.84
CA SER A 273 14.42 71.97 -19.62
C SER A 273 15.77 71.28 -19.84
N GLY A 274 15.85 69.96 -19.67
CA GLY A 274 17.09 69.18 -19.79
C GLY A 274 17.42 68.77 -21.24
N LEU A 275 18.36 67.83 -21.40
CA LEU A 275 18.69 67.27 -22.72
C LEU A 275 17.50 66.47 -23.28
N GLU A 276 16.97 66.87 -24.44
CA GLU A 276 15.93 66.13 -25.17
C GLU A 276 16.55 65.04 -26.06
N HIS A 277 16.29 63.76 -25.83
CA HIS A 277 16.82 62.72 -26.72
C HIS A 277 16.16 62.71 -28.10
N TYR A 278 14.93 63.20 -28.24
CA TYR A 278 14.25 63.34 -29.54
C TYR A 278 15.01 64.28 -30.50
N THR A 279 15.52 65.38 -29.97
CA THR A 279 16.25 66.42 -30.73
C THR A 279 17.74 66.12 -30.79
N SER A 280 18.33 65.69 -29.68
CA SER A 280 19.78 65.65 -29.49
C SER A 280 20.39 64.32 -29.92
N LEU A 281 19.69 63.22 -29.69
CA LEU A 281 20.14 61.85 -29.97
C LEU A 281 19.35 61.21 -31.12
N TYR A 282 18.32 61.90 -31.60
CA TYR A 282 17.42 61.47 -32.67
C TYR A 282 16.72 60.12 -32.35
N ALA A 283 16.40 59.90 -31.08
CA ALA A 283 15.64 58.74 -30.61
C ALA A 283 14.15 59.08 -30.50
N ASP A 284 13.29 58.50 -31.33
CA ASP A 284 11.83 58.74 -31.28
C ASP A 284 11.10 57.70 -30.44
N THR A 285 11.43 57.63 -29.15
CA THR A 285 10.95 56.61 -28.21
C THR A 285 9.43 56.58 -28.07
N ARG A 286 8.77 57.74 -28.18
CA ARG A 286 7.31 57.83 -28.20
C ARG A 286 6.71 57.11 -29.43
N LYS A 287 7.32 57.26 -30.62
CA LYS A 287 6.91 56.53 -31.82
C LYS A 287 7.13 55.02 -31.65
N TRP A 288 8.24 54.58 -31.06
CA TRP A 288 8.50 53.15 -30.83
C TRP A 288 7.44 52.50 -29.96
N LEU A 289 6.99 53.20 -28.91
CA LEU A 289 5.87 52.76 -28.06
C LEU A 289 4.54 52.73 -28.83
N GLN A 290 4.23 53.79 -29.57
CA GLN A 290 2.99 53.88 -30.37
C GLN A 290 2.87 52.77 -31.43
N MET A 291 3.98 52.47 -32.11
CA MET A 291 4.04 51.43 -33.13
C MET A 291 4.21 50.03 -32.53
N GLY A 292 4.54 49.93 -31.24
CA GLY A 292 4.78 48.65 -30.58
C GLY A 292 6.07 47.96 -31.01
N TRP A 293 7.08 48.70 -31.46
CA TRP A 293 8.39 48.19 -31.91
C TRP A 293 9.36 47.88 -30.75
N ILE A 294 8.87 47.94 -29.52
CA ILE A 294 9.55 47.52 -28.29
C ILE A 294 8.51 46.93 -27.35
N ASP A 295 8.94 46.05 -26.45
CA ASP A 295 8.09 45.50 -25.39
C ASP A 295 8.13 46.37 -24.13
N TYR A 296 9.27 47.01 -23.86
CA TYR A 296 9.42 47.91 -22.73
C TYR A 296 10.36 49.08 -23.03
N LEU A 297 10.11 50.19 -22.33
CA LEU A 297 11.02 51.33 -22.25
C LEU A 297 11.52 51.46 -20.81
N CYS A 298 12.82 51.74 -20.64
CA CYS A 298 13.44 51.95 -19.34
C CYS A 298 14.03 53.37 -19.21
N PRO A 299 13.25 54.47 -19.21
CA PRO A 299 13.80 55.81 -19.21
C PRO A 299 14.72 56.07 -18.00
N GLN A 300 15.89 56.62 -18.27
CA GLN A 300 16.92 56.96 -17.29
C GLN A 300 16.57 58.25 -16.55
N VAL A 301 15.73 58.17 -15.52
CA VAL A 301 15.28 59.32 -14.72
C VAL A 301 16.25 59.56 -13.56
N TYR A 302 17.48 59.98 -13.91
CA TYR A 302 18.59 60.09 -12.96
C TYR A 302 18.63 61.44 -12.20
N TRP A 303 17.48 61.88 -11.73
CA TRP A 303 17.28 63.14 -11.02
C TRP A 303 16.47 62.90 -9.75
N TYR A 304 16.68 63.70 -8.71
CA TYR A 304 15.94 63.54 -7.46
C TYR A 304 14.54 64.17 -7.56
N ILE A 305 13.63 63.74 -6.69
CA ILE A 305 12.31 64.37 -6.53
C ILE A 305 12.49 65.83 -6.11
N GLY A 306 11.97 66.75 -6.92
CA GLY A 306 12.09 68.19 -6.74
C GLY A 306 13.25 68.85 -7.50
N GLN A 307 14.03 68.10 -8.29
CA GLN A 307 15.14 68.69 -9.05
C GLN A 307 14.66 69.71 -10.09
N ALA A 308 15.18 70.94 -10.03
CA ALA A 308 14.85 71.99 -10.98
C ALA A 308 15.20 71.58 -12.42
N GLY A 309 14.29 71.83 -13.36
CA GLY A 309 14.45 71.54 -14.80
C GLY A 309 14.30 70.06 -15.20
N ALA A 310 14.39 69.11 -14.26
CA ALA A 310 14.29 67.67 -14.53
C ALA A 310 13.71 66.90 -13.33
N ASN A 311 12.62 67.40 -12.75
CA ASN A 311 12.04 66.84 -11.54
C ASN A 311 11.54 65.40 -11.78
N TYR A 312 12.02 64.43 -11.00
CA TYR A 312 11.58 63.04 -11.06
C TYR A 312 10.04 62.91 -10.99
N ALA A 313 9.40 63.68 -10.10
CA ALA A 313 7.95 63.69 -9.91
C ALA A 313 7.16 64.38 -11.04
N VAL A 314 7.84 64.89 -12.07
CA VAL A 314 7.25 65.39 -13.31
C VAL A 314 7.54 64.43 -14.47
N VAL A 315 8.77 63.92 -14.54
CA VAL A 315 9.22 63.05 -15.63
C VAL A 315 8.52 61.68 -15.59
N VAL A 316 8.43 61.04 -14.42
CA VAL A 316 7.84 59.69 -14.31
C VAL A 316 6.35 59.68 -14.63
N PRO A 317 5.49 60.57 -14.09
CA PRO A 317 4.09 60.63 -14.50
C PRO A 317 3.89 60.93 -15.99
N TRP A 318 4.80 61.67 -16.62
CA TRP A 318 4.74 61.90 -18.06
C TRP A 318 4.95 60.60 -18.85
N TRP A 319 5.91 59.76 -18.45
CA TRP A 319 6.10 58.44 -19.05
C TRP A 319 4.94 57.49 -18.79
N ASN A 320 4.37 57.51 -17.58
CA ASN A 320 3.14 56.76 -17.29
C ASN A 320 2.03 57.06 -18.31
N ASN A 321 1.86 58.34 -18.67
CA ASN A 321 0.82 58.77 -19.61
C ASN A 321 1.18 58.52 -21.08
N ASN A 322 2.43 58.15 -21.37
CA ASN A 322 2.94 57.87 -22.72
C ASN A 322 3.38 56.42 -22.88
N ALA A 323 2.78 55.48 -22.13
CA ALA A 323 3.14 54.07 -22.17
C ALA A 323 2.62 53.32 -23.42
N TYR A 324 1.53 53.78 -24.05
CA TYR A 324 0.89 53.18 -25.24
C TYR A 324 0.70 51.64 -25.16
N GLY A 325 0.34 51.13 -23.98
CA GLY A 325 0.12 49.69 -23.77
C GLY A 325 1.41 48.86 -23.83
N ARG A 326 2.56 49.46 -23.52
CA ARG A 326 3.86 48.80 -23.29
C ARG A 326 4.34 49.10 -21.89
N HIS A 327 5.28 48.30 -21.39
CA HIS A 327 5.78 48.49 -20.03
C HIS A 327 6.75 49.67 -19.95
N ILE A 328 6.58 50.48 -18.90
CA ILE A 328 7.56 51.47 -18.48
C ILE A 328 8.24 50.96 -17.21
N TYR A 329 9.57 50.85 -17.25
CA TYR A 329 10.41 50.62 -16.09
C TYR A 329 11.25 51.87 -15.82
N ILE A 330 11.44 52.30 -14.58
CA ILE A 330 12.20 53.54 -14.33
C ILE A 330 13.65 53.24 -13.99
N GLY A 331 14.59 53.87 -14.70
CA GLY A 331 16.01 53.85 -14.36
C GLY A 331 16.30 54.74 -13.16
N LEU A 332 16.78 54.15 -12.07
CA LEU A 332 17.13 54.82 -10.81
C LEU A 332 18.63 55.08 -10.71
N ALA A 333 19.01 56.25 -10.22
CA ALA A 333 20.42 56.69 -10.13
C ALA A 333 21.11 56.29 -8.83
N GLY A 334 21.25 54.98 -8.57
CA GLY A 334 21.96 54.48 -7.38
C GLY A 334 23.38 55.03 -7.25
N TYR A 335 24.07 55.24 -8.37
CA TYR A 335 25.43 55.79 -8.39
C TYR A 335 25.54 57.21 -7.81
N LYS A 336 24.47 58.01 -7.88
CA LYS A 336 24.45 59.39 -7.35
C LYS A 336 24.21 59.47 -5.86
N VAL A 337 23.61 58.44 -5.26
CA VAL A 337 23.32 58.41 -3.82
C VAL A 337 24.60 58.66 -3.04
N ASN A 338 24.57 59.62 -2.12
CA ASN A 338 25.71 60.00 -1.27
C ASN A 338 27.01 60.33 -2.01
N ASP A 339 26.94 60.70 -3.30
CA ASP A 339 28.09 61.21 -4.03
C ASP A 339 28.18 62.73 -3.81
N PRO A 340 29.24 63.25 -3.16
CA PRO A 340 29.41 64.67 -2.93
C PRO A 340 29.37 65.51 -4.23
N ALA A 341 29.78 64.94 -5.36
CA ALA A 341 29.76 65.63 -6.65
C ALA A 341 28.32 65.87 -7.18
N GLN A 342 27.32 65.19 -6.63
CA GLN A 342 25.92 65.29 -7.07
C GLN A 342 25.08 66.23 -6.18
N GLY A 343 25.65 66.74 -5.09
CA GLY A 343 25.01 67.67 -4.16
C GLY A 343 24.21 67.01 -3.03
N THR A 344 23.79 67.83 -2.07
CA THR A 344 23.25 67.39 -0.76
C THR A 344 21.90 66.67 -0.85
N ASN A 345 21.11 66.90 -1.89
CA ASN A 345 19.82 66.21 -2.07
C ASN A 345 19.98 64.68 -2.23
N TRP A 346 21.10 64.23 -2.81
CA TRP A 346 21.42 62.80 -2.93
C TRP A 346 21.99 62.20 -1.64
N ALA A 347 22.30 63.02 -0.62
CA ALA A 347 22.67 62.56 0.71
C ALA A 347 21.44 62.22 1.59
N ASN A 348 20.24 62.14 1.00
CA ASN A 348 19.01 61.76 1.68
C ASN A 348 18.78 60.23 1.58
N PRO A 349 18.80 59.47 2.70
CA PRO A 349 18.57 58.02 2.68
C PRO A 349 17.17 57.63 2.19
N SER A 350 16.19 58.53 2.26
CA SER A 350 14.82 58.28 1.79
C SER A 350 14.60 58.58 0.31
N MET A 351 15.62 59.05 -0.43
CA MET A 351 15.43 59.46 -1.83
C MET A 351 14.94 58.30 -2.72
N ILE A 352 15.73 57.23 -2.83
CA ILE A 352 15.33 56.02 -3.61
C ILE A 352 14.02 55.41 -3.08
N PRO A 353 13.81 55.22 -1.75
CA PRO A 353 12.52 54.79 -1.22
C PRO A 353 11.31 55.66 -1.64
N ASN A 354 11.48 56.99 -1.75
CA ASN A 354 10.41 57.88 -2.22
C ASN A 354 10.15 57.72 -3.72
N GLU A 355 11.18 57.53 -4.53
CA GLU A 355 11.07 57.28 -5.97
C GLU A 355 10.30 55.97 -6.23
N VAL A 356 10.62 54.89 -5.52
CA VAL A 356 9.91 53.60 -5.62
C VAL A 356 8.43 53.74 -5.21
N ARG A 357 8.13 54.46 -4.12
CA ARG A 357 6.73 54.73 -3.73
C ARG A 357 5.96 55.47 -4.82
N LEU A 358 6.57 56.46 -5.46
CA LEU A 358 5.95 57.18 -6.56
C LEU A 358 5.73 56.26 -7.77
N ASN A 359 6.73 55.46 -8.15
CA ASN A 359 6.61 54.50 -9.26
C ASN A 359 5.40 53.58 -9.06
N ARG A 360 5.28 52.96 -7.89
CA ARG A 360 4.16 52.06 -7.55
C ARG A 360 2.79 52.72 -7.49
N SER A 361 2.72 54.04 -7.43
CA SER A 361 1.44 54.77 -7.44
C SER A 361 0.87 54.96 -8.85
N LEU A 362 1.63 54.60 -9.89
CA LEU A 362 1.32 54.85 -11.29
C LEU A 362 1.01 53.54 -12.02
N SER A 363 -0.13 53.47 -12.71
CA SER A 363 -0.67 52.22 -13.26
C SER A 363 0.13 51.62 -14.42
N ASN A 364 0.89 52.44 -15.16
CA ASN A 364 1.67 52.00 -16.32
C ASN A 364 3.18 51.91 -16.01
N VAL A 365 3.58 52.16 -14.77
CA VAL A 365 4.96 51.95 -14.29
C VAL A 365 5.02 50.60 -13.61
N TYR A 366 5.68 49.66 -14.26
CA TYR A 366 5.65 48.25 -13.88
C TYR A 366 6.90 47.81 -13.08
N GLY A 367 7.74 48.76 -12.71
CA GLY A 367 8.91 48.55 -11.88
C GLY A 367 10.06 49.49 -12.21
N GLU A 368 11.27 49.09 -11.81
CA GLU A 368 12.47 49.91 -11.89
C GLU A 368 13.73 49.09 -12.10
N ALA A 369 14.80 49.76 -12.54
CA ALA A 369 16.14 49.22 -12.59
C ALA A 369 17.15 50.19 -12.00
N VAL A 370 18.12 49.69 -11.23
CA VAL A 370 19.15 50.53 -10.61
C VAL A 370 20.39 50.60 -11.48
N TYR A 371 20.78 51.81 -11.88
CA TYR A 371 22.11 52.07 -12.43
C TYR A 371 23.05 52.50 -11.29
N ASN A 372 24.01 51.67 -10.89
CA ASN A 372 24.40 50.36 -11.43
C ASN A 372 24.68 49.34 -10.32
N THR A 373 25.08 48.12 -10.71
CA THR A 373 25.41 47.02 -9.79
C THR A 373 26.40 47.41 -8.70
N ASN A 374 27.48 48.14 -9.01
CA ASN A 374 28.44 48.58 -7.99
C ASN A 374 27.80 49.53 -6.97
N SER A 375 26.92 50.43 -7.42
CA SER A 375 26.19 51.30 -6.49
C SER A 375 25.24 50.52 -5.58
N LEU A 376 24.57 49.50 -6.10
CA LEU A 376 23.64 48.65 -5.34
C LEU A 376 24.38 47.78 -4.32
N ARG A 377 25.61 47.35 -4.64
CA ARG A 377 26.45 46.53 -3.76
C ARG A 377 27.25 47.35 -2.75
N SER A 378 27.41 48.65 -2.96
CA SER A 378 28.22 49.51 -2.12
C SER A 378 27.63 49.67 -0.71
N THR A 379 28.52 49.67 0.29
CA THR A 379 28.19 49.96 1.69
C THR A 379 28.12 51.46 1.99
N THR A 380 28.57 52.33 1.06
CA THR A 380 28.63 53.79 1.28
C THR A 380 27.42 54.55 0.75
N LYS A 381 26.42 53.86 0.19
CA LYS A 381 25.25 54.44 -0.45
C LYS A 381 24.04 54.53 0.49
N LEU A 382 24.25 54.93 1.74
CA LEU A 382 23.20 55.19 2.74
C LEU A 382 22.20 54.04 2.97
N GLY A 383 22.61 52.79 2.73
CA GLY A 383 21.75 51.63 2.96
C GLY A 383 20.50 51.55 2.08
N PHE A 384 20.44 52.25 0.93
CA PHE A 384 19.24 52.23 0.08
C PHE A 384 18.89 50.81 -0.38
N ARG A 385 19.89 49.96 -0.64
CA ARG A 385 19.66 48.53 -0.95
C ARG A 385 18.96 47.79 0.20
N ASP A 386 19.36 48.03 1.43
CA ASP A 386 18.71 47.40 2.58
C ASP A 386 17.26 47.88 2.70
N SER A 387 17.00 49.15 2.37
CA SER A 387 15.64 49.64 2.29
C SER A 387 14.83 48.90 1.23
N LEU A 388 15.37 48.74 0.01
CA LEU A 388 14.74 47.95 -1.05
C LEU A 388 14.45 46.52 -0.58
N ARG A 389 15.46 45.79 -0.11
CA ARG A 389 15.35 44.39 0.31
C ARG A 389 14.35 44.17 1.45
N LEU A 390 14.38 45.02 2.48
CA LEU A 390 13.63 44.78 3.72
C LEU A 390 12.20 45.32 3.69
N TYR A 391 11.94 46.36 2.89
CA TYR A 391 10.64 47.06 2.91
C TYR A 391 9.90 47.08 1.57
N PHE A 392 10.58 46.92 0.44
CA PHE A 392 9.94 47.01 -0.88
C PHE A 392 9.94 45.69 -1.66
N TYR A 393 11.05 44.97 -1.63
CA TYR A 393 11.28 43.68 -2.31
C TYR A 393 11.31 42.51 -1.33
N ASN A 394 10.66 42.67 -0.17
CA ASN A 394 10.65 41.69 0.92
C ASN A 394 9.73 40.48 0.67
N LYS A 395 9.07 40.45 -0.48
CA LYS A 395 8.32 39.32 -1.01
C LYS A 395 8.85 38.96 -2.40
N PRO A 396 8.79 37.68 -2.81
CA PRO A 396 8.98 37.30 -4.21
C PRO A 396 8.09 38.15 -5.12
N ALA A 397 8.47 38.30 -6.38
CA ALA A 397 7.66 38.95 -7.39
C ALA A 397 7.81 38.22 -8.71
N LEU A 398 6.69 38.07 -9.42
CA LEU A 398 6.69 37.69 -10.83
C LEU A 398 7.02 38.92 -11.68
N LEU A 399 7.51 38.70 -12.89
CA LEU A 399 7.60 39.80 -13.83
C LEU A 399 6.19 40.20 -14.33
N PRO A 400 6.00 41.46 -14.72
CA PRO A 400 4.78 41.91 -15.39
C PRO A 400 4.52 41.11 -16.66
N ASN A 401 3.27 40.71 -16.89
CA ASN A 401 2.90 39.95 -18.09
C ASN A 401 2.83 40.85 -19.33
N MET A 402 3.10 40.30 -20.51
CA MET A 402 3.10 41.04 -21.79
C MET A 402 1.97 40.54 -22.70
N PRO A 403 0.69 40.86 -22.42
CA PRO A 403 -0.46 40.26 -23.12
C PRO A 403 -0.51 40.55 -24.62
N TRP A 404 0.22 41.56 -25.12
CA TRP A 404 0.35 41.83 -26.56
C TRP A 404 1.32 40.88 -27.28
N ARG A 405 2.11 40.10 -26.52
CA ARG A 405 2.99 39.06 -27.03
C ARG A 405 2.34 37.70 -26.90
N ASP A 406 1.88 37.40 -25.70
CA ASP A 406 1.18 36.18 -25.37
C ASP A 406 0.33 36.40 -24.11
N SER A 407 -0.86 35.82 -24.10
CA SER A 407 -1.84 35.91 -23.01
C SER A 407 -2.37 34.56 -22.56
N ILE A 408 -1.89 33.48 -23.16
CA ILE A 408 -2.29 32.12 -22.82
C ILE A 408 -1.37 31.64 -21.70
N ALA A 409 -1.95 31.22 -20.60
CA ALA A 409 -1.17 30.63 -19.51
C ALA A 409 -0.79 29.18 -19.83
N PRO A 410 0.35 28.69 -19.32
CA PRO A 410 0.68 27.28 -19.41
C PRO A 410 -0.29 26.42 -18.59
N ASP A 411 -0.22 25.11 -18.77
CA ASP A 411 -0.97 24.19 -17.91
C ASP A 411 -0.50 24.24 -16.45
N LYS A 412 -1.37 23.83 -15.53
CA LYS A 412 -1.06 23.81 -14.10
C LYS A 412 -0.28 22.57 -13.67
N PRO A 413 0.50 22.63 -12.58
CA PRO A 413 1.08 21.44 -11.95
C PRO A 413 0.00 20.47 -11.47
N THR A 414 0.32 19.18 -11.49
CA THR A 414 -0.54 18.12 -10.93
C THR A 414 0.17 17.41 -9.77
N ASP A 415 -0.60 16.60 -9.03
CA ASP A 415 -0.08 15.72 -7.97
C ASP A 415 0.79 16.46 -6.95
N VAL A 416 0.36 17.68 -6.60
CA VAL A 416 1.01 18.42 -5.53
C VAL A 416 0.78 17.66 -4.24
N THR A 417 1.87 17.43 -3.48
CA THR A 417 1.88 16.76 -2.18
C THR A 417 2.50 17.70 -1.14
N ALA A 418 2.15 17.52 0.13
CA ALA A 418 2.68 18.30 1.26
C ALA A 418 2.86 17.41 2.49
N VAL A 419 4.06 16.84 2.61
CA VAL A 419 4.38 15.88 3.67
C VAL A 419 5.20 16.55 4.76
N LYS A 420 4.79 16.40 6.02
CA LYS A 420 5.61 16.87 7.16
C LYS A 420 6.95 16.12 7.23
N TYR A 421 8.03 16.86 7.44
CA TYR A 421 9.36 16.31 7.69
C TYR A 421 9.90 16.89 8.99
N GLY A 422 9.93 16.05 10.03
CA GLY A 422 10.20 16.51 11.40
C GLY A 422 9.08 17.42 11.94
N ASN A 423 9.43 18.32 12.87
CA ASN A 423 8.46 19.17 13.57
C ASN A 423 8.32 20.58 12.96
N ASP A 424 9.21 20.96 12.04
CA ASP A 424 9.40 22.35 11.60
C ASP A 424 9.46 22.50 10.07
N SER A 425 9.26 21.44 9.30
CA SER A 425 9.30 21.54 7.84
C SER A 425 8.23 20.73 7.11
N VAL A 426 7.86 21.24 5.93
CA VAL A 426 6.92 20.60 5.00
C VAL A 426 7.61 20.44 3.65
N VAL A 427 7.65 19.22 3.14
CA VAL A 427 8.21 18.89 1.84
C VAL A 427 7.08 18.85 0.81
N LEU A 428 7.18 19.74 -0.17
CA LEU A 428 6.31 19.81 -1.32
C LEU A 428 6.96 19.11 -2.51
N LYS A 429 6.15 18.36 -3.26
CA LYS A 429 6.51 17.82 -4.58
C LYS A 429 5.33 17.94 -5.52
N TRP A 430 5.59 18.05 -6.82
CA TRP A 430 4.57 18.13 -7.86
C TRP A 430 5.07 17.58 -9.19
N ASN A 431 4.14 17.35 -10.11
CA ASN A 431 4.45 16.97 -11.48
C ASN A 431 4.46 18.20 -12.40
N LYS A 432 5.48 18.28 -13.25
CA LYS A 432 5.63 19.33 -14.26
C LYS A 432 4.59 19.12 -15.37
N PRO A 433 3.84 20.16 -15.77
CA PRO A 433 2.90 20.06 -16.89
C PRO A 433 3.68 19.83 -18.19
N ALA A 434 3.11 19.00 -19.07
CA ALA A 434 3.60 18.84 -20.43
C ALA A 434 3.18 20.05 -21.27
N ALA A 435 3.98 20.41 -22.27
CA ALA A 435 3.64 21.46 -23.23
C ALA A 435 4.08 21.03 -24.63
N SER A 436 3.19 21.22 -25.60
CA SER A 436 3.45 20.96 -27.03
C SER A 436 3.97 22.19 -27.77
N ASP A 437 3.76 23.37 -27.22
CA ASP A 437 4.18 24.67 -27.75
C ASP A 437 5.24 25.31 -26.84
N GLU A 438 6.20 26.00 -27.44
CA GLU A 438 7.32 26.64 -26.74
C GLU A 438 6.85 27.75 -25.80
N LEU A 439 5.84 28.52 -26.21
CA LEU A 439 5.28 29.61 -25.40
C LEU A 439 4.53 29.09 -24.17
N ASN A 440 3.93 27.90 -24.25
CA ASN A 440 3.22 27.27 -23.13
C ASN A 440 4.11 26.41 -22.23
N LYS A 441 5.43 26.39 -22.45
CA LYS A 441 6.34 25.62 -21.58
C LYS A 441 6.44 26.27 -20.21
N ALA A 442 6.43 25.40 -19.19
CA ALA A 442 6.76 25.79 -17.84
C ALA A 442 8.15 26.45 -17.79
N TRP A 443 8.18 27.69 -17.28
CA TRP A 443 9.36 28.49 -17.04
C TRP A 443 9.70 28.57 -15.55
N GLN A 444 8.70 28.83 -14.71
CA GLN A 444 8.85 28.83 -13.25
C GLN A 444 7.64 28.19 -12.58
N PHE A 445 7.83 27.71 -11.36
CA PHE A 445 6.76 27.30 -10.46
C PHE A 445 6.65 28.27 -9.28
N VAL A 446 5.43 28.64 -8.93
CA VAL A 446 5.13 29.54 -7.81
C VAL A 446 4.44 28.76 -6.72
N VAL A 447 5.05 28.71 -5.55
CA VAL A 447 4.51 28.04 -4.37
C VAL A 447 3.76 29.07 -3.53
N TYR A 448 2.47 28.80 -3.31
CA TYR A 448 1.63 29.58 -2.41
C TYR A 448 1.42 28.85 -1.09
N ARG A 449 1.29 29.63 -0.02
CA ARG A 449 0.97 29.14 1.33
C ARG A 449 -0.08 30.02 1.98
N SER A 450 -1.05 29.41 2.65
CA SER A 450 -2.05 30.09 3.47
C SER A 450 -2.39 29.29 4.72
N THR A 451 -2.93 29.94 5.75
CA THR A 451 -3.60 29.27 6.87
C THR A 451 -5.09 29.03 6.60
N ASN A 452 -5.60 29.57 5.49
CA ASN A 452 -6.96 29.33 4.99
C ASN A 452 -6.94 28.20 3.94
N PRO A 453 -7.84 27.22 3.99
CA PRO A 453 -7.97 26.17 2.97
C PRO A 453 -8.27 26.72 1.56
N VAL A 454 -8.90 27.90 1.46
CA VAL A 454 -9.06 28.60 0.17
C VAL A 454 -7.89 29.56 0.00
N ILE A 455 -6.96 29.20 -0.88
CA ILE A 455 -5.75 29.98 -1.15
C ILE A 455 -6.04 31.04 -2.22
N ASP A 456 -5.99 32.31 -1.84
CA ASP A 456 -5.97 33.42 -2.78
C ASP A 456 -4.56 33.57 -3.37
N THR A 457 -4.42 33.37 -4.68
CA THR A 457 -3.14 33.51 -5.39
C THR A 457 -2.89 34.92 -5.91
N SER A 458 -3.84 35.86 -5.79
CA SER A 458 -3.67 37.24 -6.25
C SER A 458 -2.70 38.11 -5.42
N PRO A 459 -2.59 37.98 -4.09
CA PRO A 459 -1.65 38.77 -3.28
C PRO A 459 -0.23 38.17 -3.25
N ALA A 460 0.80 39.03 -3.17
CA ALA A 460 2.19 38.59 -2.99
C ALA A 460 2.44 37.97 -1.60
N GLU A 461 1.58 38.29 -0.64
CA GLU A 461 1.66 37.86 0.75
C GLU A 461 1.59 36.34 0.90
N ASN A 462 0.80 35.68 0.04
CA ASN A 462 0.64 34.24 0.01
C ASN A 462 1.72 33.55 -0.84
N MET A 463 2.47 34.30 -1.65
CA MET A 463 3.54 33.76 -2.47
C MET A 463 4.78 33.51 -1.63
N LEU A 464 5.04 32.22 -1.37
CA LEU A 464 6.10 31.78 -0.49
C LEU A 464 7.44 31.70 -1.21
N TYR A 465 7.44 31.11 -2.41
CA TYR A 465 8.65 30.79 -3.14
C TYR A 465 8.41 30.70 -4.65
N ILE A 466 9.44 31.05 -5.44
CA ILE A 466 9.45 30.87 -6.89
C ILE A 466 10.68 30.05 -7.23
N THR A 467 10.49 28.99 -8.00
CA THR A 467 11.56 28.09 -8.45
C THR A 467 11.58 27.93 -9.96
N THR A 468 12.70 27.41 -10.48
CA THR A 468 12.89 27.16 -11.92
C THR A 468 12.09 25.96 -12.39
N ASN A 469 11.85 25.88 -13.70
CA ASN A 469 11.13 24.78 -14.33
C ASN A 469 11.75 23.38 -14.20
N ASP A 470 13.00 23.26 -13.80
CA ASP A 470 13.70 21.99 -13.58
C ASP A 470 13.59 21.50 -12.13
N THR A 471 13.00 22.31 -11.24
CA THR A 471 12.84 21.99 -9.83
C THR A 471 11.37 21.75 -9.51
N THR A 472 10.99 20.48 -9.29
CA THR A 472 9.60 20.07 -9.00
C THR A 472 9.35 19.75 -7.52
N GLY A 473 10.08 20.41 -6.63
CA GLY A 473 9.91 20.28 -5.19
C GLY A 473 10.44 21.47 -4.41
N TYR A 474 9.96 21.62 -3.19
CA TYR A 474 10.36 22.68 -2.27
C TYR A 474 10.23 22.21 -0.82
N THR A 475 11.10 22.67 0.06
CA THR A 475 10.96 22.42 1.51
C THR A 475 10.68 23.73 2.22
N ASP A 476 9.46 23.90 2.70
CA ASP A 476 9.11 25.02 3.57
C ASP A 476 9.67 24.76 4.97
N LYS A 477 10.61 25.61 5.39
CA LYS A 477 11.22 25.62 6.74
C LYS A 477 10.85 26.89 7.52
N SER A 478 9.95 27.71 6.97
CA SER A 478 9.60 29.03 7.50
C SER A 478 8.26 29.03 8.26
N GLY A 479 7.58 27.89 8.30
CA GLY A 479 6.31 27.74 9.01
C GLY A 479 6.49 27.80 10.53
N THR A 480 5.52 28.41 11.20
CA THR A 480 5.40 28.29 12.66
C THR A 480 5.06 26.84 13.04
N PRO A 481 5.75 26.23 14.03
CA PRO A 481 5.41 24.89 14.52
C PRO A 481 3.94 24.77 14.93
N ASN A 482 3.37 23.57 14.79
CA ASN A 482 1.97 23.26 15.15
C ASN A 482 0.91 24.10 14.44
N THR A 483 1.25 24.77 13.34
CA THR A 483 0.28 25.50 12.52
C THR A 483 -0.10 24.68 11.30
N THR A 484 -1.41 24.63 11.02
CA THR A 484 -1.92 24.05 9.78
C THR A 484 -1.73 25.04 8.63
N TYR A 485 -1.03 24.60 7.60
CA TYR A 485 -0.81 25.33 6.37
C TYR A 485 -1.42 24.58 5.21
N TYR A 486 -1.90 25.35 4.24
CA TYR A 486 -2.38 24.90 2.96
C TYR A 486 -1.47 25.42 1.87
N TYR A 487 -1.20 24.59 0.88
CA TYR A 487 -0.31 24.89 -0.23
C TYR A 487 -1.01 24.65 -1.56
N ALA A 488 -0.63 25.47 -2.54
CA ALA A 488 -0.93 25.27 -3.95
C ALA A 488 0.26 25.73 -4.78
N VAL A 489 0.40 25.17 -5.98
CA VAL A 489 1.47 25.52 -6.90
C VAL A 489 0.86 25.95 -8.23
N THR A 490 1.37 27.04 -8.81
CA THR A 490 1.07 27.46 -10.18
C THR A 490 2.32 27.35 -11.04
N THR A 491 2.13 27.46 -12.35
CA THR A 491 3.19 27.50 -13.35
C THR A 491 3.13 28.81 -14.10
N THR A 492 4.28 29.33 -14.50
CA THR A 492 4.38 30.48 -15.40
C THR A 492 5.16 30.14 -16.65
N ASP A 493 4.88 30.84 -17.74
CA ASP A 493 5.69 30.83 -18.97
C ASP A 493 6.76 31.96 -18.96
N ARG A 494 7.47 32.16 -20.09
CA ARG A 494 8.49 33.21 -20.22
C ARG A 494 7.94 34.64 -20.30
N PHE A 495 6.64 34.80 -20.54
CA PHE A 495 5.93 36.07 -20.42
C PHE A 495 5.22 36.21 -19.06
N HIS A 496 5.46 35.28 -18.15
CA HIS A 496 4.90 35.23 -16.81
C HIS A 496 3.37 35.18 -16.79
N ASN A 497 2.73 34.67 -17.84
CA ASN A 497 1.33 34.26 -17.76
C ASN A 497 1.26 33.09 -16.78
N GLU A 498 0.34 33.17 -15.82
CA GLU A 498 0.29 32.23 -14.71
C GLU A 498 -0.94 31.33 -14.84
N SER A 499 -0.71 30.03 -14.66
CA SER A 499 -1.75 29.01 -14.74
C SER A 499 -2.71 29.07 -13.55
N ALA A 500 -3.82 28.33 -13.65
CA ALA A 500 -4.68 28.08 -12.50
C ALA A 500 -3.92 27.33 -11.40
N ALA A 501 -4.33 27.49 -10.15
CA ALA A 501 -3.75 26.73 -9.05
C ALA A 501 -3.96 25.21 -9.20
N SER A 502 -2.97 24.44 -8.76
CA SER A 502 -3.04 23.00 -8.55
C SER A 502 -4.16 22.59 -7.58
N ASN A 503 -4.24 21.29 -7.25
CA ASN A 503 -4.95 20.86 -6.05
C ASN A 503 -4.37 21.57 -4.81
N THR A 504 -5.24 21.88 -3.85
CA THR A 504 -4.84 22.38 -2.54
C THR A 504 -4.50 21.20 -1.64
N VAL A 505 -3.36 21.27 -0.96
CA VAL A 505 -2.90 20.25 -0.01
C VAL A 505 -2.56 20.86 1.34
N SER A 506 -2.66 20.07 2.41
CA SER A 506 -2.36 20.52 3.77
C SER A 506 -1.18 19.76 4.36
N ASN A 507 -0.53 20.33 5.36
CA ASN A 507 0.41 19.61 6.24
C ASN A 507 -0.29 18.90 7.42
N LEU A 508 -1.62 18.96 7.50
CA LEU A 508 -2.41 18.25 8.50
C LEU A 508 -2.83 16.89 7.94
N ALA A 509 -2.34 15.82 8.56
CA ALA A 509 -2.77 14.47 8.23
C ALA A 509 -4.28 14.31 8.46
N PRO A 510 -4.97 13.45 7.68
CA PRO A 510 -6.32 13.07 7.99
C PRO A 510 -6.37 12.40 9.37
N VAL A 511 -7.54 12.38 10.01
CA VAL A 511 -7.78 11.63 11.24
C VAL A 511 -8.80 10.54 10.93
N ILE A 512 -8.42 9.28 11.14
CA ILE A 512 -9.29 8.13 10.88
C ILE A 512 -9.83 7.54 12.20
N GLU A 513 -11.15 7.45 12.31
CA GLU A 513 -11.81 6.77 13.43
C GLU A 513 -12.08 5.30 13.07
N CYS A 514 -11.66 4.40 13.95
CA CYS A 514 -11.72 2.97 13.66
C CYS A 514 -13.12 2.38 13.85
N PRO A 515 -13.52 1.42 12.99
CA PRO A 515 -14.67 0.56 13.25
C PRO A 515 -14.51 -0.20 14.58
N HIS A 516 -15.62 -0.70 15.11
CA HIS A 516 -15.59 -1.61 16.24
C HIS A 516 -15.13 -3.02 15.83
N ASP A 517 -14.55 -3.74 16.78
CA ASP A 517 -14.24 -5.16 16.61
C ASP A 517 -15.48 -5.94 16.14
N THR A 518 -15.28 -6.80 15.15
CA THR A 518 -16.37 -7.50 14.46
C THR A 518 -16.15 -9.00 14.47
N MET A 519 -17.23 -9.77 14.52
CA MET A 519 -17.18 -11.23 14.40
C MET A 519 -17.63 -11.69 13.00
N LEU A 520 -16.92 -12.66 12.44
CA LEU A 520 -17.31 -13.38 11.22
C LEU A 520 -17.53 -14.86 11.54
N VAL A 521 -18.67 -15.38 11.10
CA VAL A 521 -19.00 -16.80 11.25
C VAL A 521 -18.30 -17.60 10.16
N LEU A 522 -17.58 -18.65 10.55
CA LEU A 522 -16.89 -19.55 9.62
C LEU A 522 -17.92 -20.38 8.82
N ASN A 523 -17.61 -20.62 7.55
CA ASN A 523 -18.43 -21.48 6.68
C ASN A 523 -18.13 -22.98 6.90
N ALA A 524 -18.81 -23.84 6.15
CA ALA A 524 -18.65 -25.30 6.21
C ALA A 524 -17.24 -25.81 5.83
N SER A 525 -16.35 -24.95 5.31
CA SER A 525 -14.94 -25.27 5.03
C SER A 525 -13.98 -24.61 6.04
N CYS A 526 -14.48 -24.22 7.21
CA CYS A 526 -13.76 -23.48 8.23
C CYS A 526 -13.04 -22.23 7.73
N SER A 527 -13.71 -21.47 6.87
CA SER A 527 -13.16 -20.24 6.32
C SER A 527 -14.18 -19.10 6.34
N ALA A 528 -13.67 -17.87 6.37
CA ALA A 528 -14.46 -16.65 6.19
C ALA A 528 -13.74 -15.72 5.21
N VAL A 529 -14.51 -15.01 4.39
CA VAL A 529 -13.97 -14.00 3.47
C VAL A 529 -14.06 -12.64 4.14
N LEU A 530 -12.93 -11.93 4.21
CA LEU A 530 -12.88 -10.59 4.77
C LEU A 530 -13.71 -9.61 3.92
N PRO A 531 -14.70 -8.91 4.50
CA PRO A 531 -15.43 -7.87 3.80
C PRO A 531 -14.59 -6.61 3.62
N ASP A 532 -15.12 -5.66 2.85
CA ASP A 532 -14.55 -4.32 2.71
C ASP A 532 -15.03 -3.41 3.84
N PHE A 533 -14.12 -3.02 4.73
CA PHE A 533 -14.36 -2.14 5.85
C PHE A 533 -14.03 -0.66 5.55
N THR A 534 -13.55 -0.34 4.35
CA THR A 534 -13.16 1.04 3.98
C THR A 534 -14.33 2.03 4.02
N GLN A 535 -15.57 1.55 3.93
CA GLN A 535 -16.80 2.36 3.98
C GLN A 535 -17.40 2.45 5.39
N GLN A 536 -16.81 1.78 6.39
CA GLN A 536 -17.35 1.71 7.76
C GLN A 536 -16.63 2.63 8.74
N THR A 537 -15.72 3.46 8.25
CA THR A 537 -14.91 4.39 9.03
C THR A 537 -15.32 5.84 8.76
N VAL A 538 -15.11 6.71 9.75
CA VAL A 538 -15.27 8.16 9.60
C VAL A 538 -13.87 8.77 9.51
N VAL A 539 -13.63 9.55 8.45
CA VAL A 539 -12.36 10.26 8.27
C VAL A 539 -12.61 11.76 8.30
N GLN A 540 -11.92 12.45 9.21
CA GLN A 540 -11.85 13.91 9.21
C GLN A 540 -10.61 14.35 8.44
N ALA A 541 -10.81 15.02 7.31
CA ALA A 541 -9.72 15.49 6.47
C ALA A 541 -10.02 16.86 5.89
N SER A 542 -8.95 17.58 5.54
CA SER A 542 -9.04 18.89 4.88
C SER A 542 -9.11 18.81 3.36
N SER A 543 -8.99 17.61 2.80
CA SER A 543 -9.08 17.30 1.37
C SER A 543 -9.61 15.88 1.16
N THR A 544 -9.81 15.47 -0.09
CA THR A 544 -10.23 14.10 -0.44
C THR A 544 -9.20 13.08 0.04
N VAL A 545 -9.69 11.96 0.58
CA VAL A 545 -8.87 10.86 1.11
C VAL A 545 -9.11 9.56 0.35
N ILE A 546 -8.07 8.75 0.23
CA ILE A 546 -8.12 7.36 -0.23
C ILE A 546 -7.95 6.48 1.01
N ILE A 547 -8.87 5.55 1.22
CA ILE A 547 -8.82 4.59 2.33
C ILE A 547 -8.45 3.22 1.76
N THR A 548 -7.44 2.59 2.36
CA THR A 548 -7.01 1.24 2.00
C THR A 548 -7.08 0.32 3.22
N GLN A 549 -7.27 -0.98 2.97
CA GLN A 549 -7.40 -2.00 4.00
C GLN A 549 -6.32 -3.06 3.87
N LEU A 550 -5.76 -3.50 4.99
CA LEU A 550 -4.85 -4.63 5.08
C LEU A 550 -5.28 -5.59 6.21
N PRO A 551 -5.48 -6.90 5.96
CA PRO A 551 -5.47 -7.58 4.66
C PRO A 551 -6.55 -7.07 3.70
N ALA A 552 -6.29 -7.17 2.39
CA ALA A 552 -7.22 -6.68 1.37
C ALA A 552 -8.59 -7.36 1.47
N ALA A 553 -9.66 -6.62 1.19
CA ALA A 553 -11.00 -7.18 1.08
C ALA A 553 -11.01 -8.37 0.10
N GLY A 554 -11.73 -9.43 0.46
CA GLY A 554 -11.71 -10.70 -0.27
C GLY A 554 -10.65 -11.71 0.20
N SER A 555 -9.74 -11.33 1.11
CA SER A 555 -8.79 -12.27 1.73
C SER A 555 -9.53 -13.35 2.52
N VAL A 556 -9.06 -14.59 2.43
CA VAL A 556 -9.65 -15.74 3.14
C VAL A 556 -8.95 -15.94 4.48
N LEU A 557 -9.74 -15.93 5.56
CA LEU A 557 -9.31 -16.33 6.90
C LEU A 557 -9.70 -17.80 7.12
N ASN A 558 -8.76 -18.61 7.59
CA ASN A 558 -8.98 -20.04 7.86
C ASN A 558 -8.88 -20.30 9.37
N GLY A 559 -9.79 -21.09 9.91
CA GLY A 559 -9.83 -21.41 11.33
C GLY A 559 -10.23 -20.23 12.21
N GLN A 560 -10.43 -20.50 13.51
CA GLN A 560 -10.68 -19.48 14.51
C GLN A 560 -9.41 -18.69 14.83
N GLN A 561 -9.49 -17.37 14.66
CA GLN A 561 -8.40 -16.44 14.90
C GLN A 561 -8.90 -15.01 15.08
N ASP A 562 -8.07 -14.22 15.77
CA ASP A 562 -8.22 -12.77 15.87
C ASP A 562 -7.27 -12.12 14.84
N THR A 563 -7.82 -11.61 13.73
CA THR A 563 -7.05 -10.96 12.67
C THR A 563 -7.09 -9.44 12.83
N PRO A 564 -5.93 -8.76 13.01
CA PRO A 564 -5.89 -7.30 13.01
C PRO A 564 -6.13 -6.77 11.59
N ILE A 565 -7.16 -5.93 11.44
CA ILE A 565 -7.42 -5.19 10.21
C ILE A 565 -6.89 -3.78 10.39
N ILE A 566 -6.06 -3.34 9.46
CA ILE A 566 -5.49 -1.99 9.44
C ILE A 566 -6.17 -1.21 8.32
N LEU A 567 -6.77 -0.08 8.67
CA LEU A 567 -7.24 0.91 7.72
C LEU A 567 -6.26 2.07 7.66
N ILE A 568 -5.94 2.52 6.45
CA ILE A 568 -5.00 3.62 6.19
C ILE A 568 -5.75 4.66 5.37
N ALA A 569 -6.01 5.83 5.96
CA ALA A 569 -6.55 6.99 5.26
C ALA A 569 -5.39 7.87 4.79
N THR A 570 -5.26 8.10 3.49
CA THR A 570 -4.23 8.96 2.89
C THR A 570 -4.89 10.14 2.17
N ASP A 571 -4.49 11.37 2.48
CA ASP A 571 -5.01 12.58 1.83
C ASP A 571 -4.32 12.88 0.48
N ALA A 572 -4.84 13.85 -0.27
CA ALA A 572 -4.25 14.31 -1.53
C ALA A 572 -2.83 14.91 -1.34
N GLY A 573 -2.47 15.31 -0.12
CA GLY A 573 -1.14 15.77 0.26
C GLY A 573 -0.13 14.64 0.48
N GLY A 574 -0.58 13.38 0.48
CA GLY A 574 0.24 12.21 0.80
C GLY A 574 0.45 12.00 2.31
N ASN A 575 -0.25 12.74 3.17
CA ASN A 575 -0.27 12.47 4.60
C ASN A 575 -1.23 11.32 4.89
N ALA A 576 -0.89 10.47 5.86
CA ALA A 576 -1.73 9.36 6.23
C ALA A 576 -1.88 9.23 7.74
N ASP A 577 -3.02 8.69 8.14
CA ASP A 577 -3.29 8.21 9.49
C ASP A 577 -3.80 6.78 9.41
N THR A 578 -3.52 6.00 10.44
CA THR A 578 -3.82 4.57 10.48
C THR A 578 -4.58 4.22 11.74
N CYS A 579 -5.52 3.30 11.59
CA CYS A 579 -6.19 2.72 12.74
C CYS A 579 -6.28 1.20 12.55
N SER A 580 -6.37 0.47 13.67
CA SER A 580 -6.57 -0.98 13.64
C SER A 580 -7.69 -1.44 14.58
N PHE A 581 -8.41 -2.47 14.15
CA PHE A 581 -9.44 -3.17 14.93
C PHE A 581 -9.34 -4.68 14.66
N LEU A 582 -10.01 -5.50 15.48
CA LEU A 582 -9.96 -6.95 15.37
C LEU A 582 -11.18 -7.51 14.63
N VAL A 583 -10.91 -8.41 13.69
CA VAL A 583 -11.92 -9.33 13.15
C VAL A 583 -11.70 -10.70 13.76
N LYS A 584 -12.69 -11.17 14.52
CA LYS A 584 -12.67 -12.49 15.17
C LYS A 584 -13.47 -13.48 14.35
N THR A 585 -12.86 -14.60 14.02
CA THR A 585 -13.57 -15.70 13.35
C THR A 585 -14.07 -16.69 14.39
N VAL A 586 -15.38 -16.96 14.36
CA VAL A 586 -16.05 -17.83 15.31
C VAL A 586 -16.71 -18.99 14.58
N ASP A 587 -16.62 -20.16 15.18
CA ASP A 587 -17.37 -21.33 14.73
C ASP A 587 -18.66 -21.46 15.55
N HIS A 588 -19.78 -21.59 14.85
CA HIS A 588 -21.13 -21.71 15.41
C HIS A 588 -21.82 -23.01 14.96
N GLN A 589 -21.13 -23.88 14.22
CA GLN A 589 -21.69 -25.14 13.78
C GLN A 589 -21.45 -26.18 14.88
N ALA A 590 -22.49 -26.93 15.24
CA ALA A 590 -22.35 -28.03 16.17
C ALA A 590 -21.81 -29.27 15.42
N PRO A 591 -21.02 -30.13 16.10
CA PRO A 591 -20.54 -31.37 15.49
C PRO A 591 -21.66 -32.24 14.94
N VAL A 592 -21.43 -32.90 13.81
CA VAL A 592 -22.37 -33.84 13.22
C VAL A 592 -22.06 -35.24 13.74
N ILE A 593 -22.98 -35.82 14.52
CA ILE A 593 -22.86 -37.19 15.07
C ILE A 593 -23.43 -38.21 14.09
N ASN A 594 -22.63 -39.23 13.79
CA ASN A 594 -23.02 -40.42 13.06
C ASN A 594 -23.32 -41.57 14.04
N ALA A 595 -24.43 -42.27 13.78
CA ALA A 595 -24.87 -43.43 14.55
C ALA A 595 -23.80 -44.55 14.59
N PRO A 596 -23.82 -45.41 15.64
CA PRO A 596 -22.88 -46.52 15.76
C PRO A 596 -23.03 -47.53 14.62
N VAL A 597 -21.95 -48.30 14.36
CA VAL A 597 -21.85 -49.23 13.23
C VAL A 597 -22.87 -50.37 13.30
N LEU A 598 -23.29 -50.78 14.50
CA LEU A 598 -24.39 -51.73 14.66
C LEU A 598 -25.72 -51.04 14.29
N THR A 599 -26.33 -51.48 13.18
CA THR A 599 -27.57 -50.88 12.69
C THR A 599 -28.73 -51.13 13.64
N VAL A 600 -29.39 -50.03 14.02
CA VAL A 600 -30.55 -50.01 14.90
C VAL A 600 -31.75 -50.63 14.17
N ALA A 601 -32.24 -51.79 14.62
CA ALA A 601 -33.52 -52.31 14.17
C ALA A 601 -34.64 -51.45 14.80
N ASN A 602 -35.48 -50.82 13.97
CA ASN A 602 -36.72 -50.11 14.33
C ASN A 602 -36.71 -49.36 15.70
N GLY A 603 -36.36 -48.07 15.69
CA GLY A 603 -36.77 -47.14 16.73
C GLY A 603 -35.78 -46.90 17.89
N GLY A 604 -34.47 -46.94 17.64
CA GLY A 604 -33.49 -46.50 18.66
C GLY A 604 -33.04 -47.58 19.65
N THR A 605 -33.34 -48.86 19.41
CA THR A 605 -32.99 -49.96 20.32
C THR A 605 -32.03 -50.98 19.69
N ILE A 606 -30.98 -51.36 20.42
CA ILE A 606 -30.02 -52.41 20.07
C ILE A 606 -30.24 -53.58 21.04
N ILE A 607 -30.56 -54.76 20.52
CA ILE A 607 -30.78 -55.97 21.33
C ILE A 607 -29.52 -56.83 21.27
N LEU A 608 -28.97 -57.18 22.43
CA LEU A 608 -27.77 -57.99 22.60
C LEU A 608 -28.06 -59.15 23.56
N SER A 609 -27.33 -60.25 23.42
CA SER A 609 -27.39 -61.36 24.38
C SER A 609 -26.32 -61.18 25.46
N THR A 610 -26.56 -61.74 26.65
CA THR A 610 -25.54 -61.87 27.70
C THR A 610 -24.29 -62.59 27.20
N ASP A 611 -23.13 -62.21 27.73
CA ASP A 611 -21.89 -62.95 27.48
C ASP A 611 -21.96 -64.34 28.14
N SER A 612 -21.26 -65.33 27.58
CA SER A 612 -21.33 -66.71 28.08
C SER A 612 -20.97 -66.79 29.57
N ALA A 613 -21.82 -67.50 30.33
CA ALA A 613 -21.66 -67.75 31.78
C ALA A 613 -21.69 -66.50 32.70
N VAL A 614 -22.02 -65.30 32.20
CA VAL A 614 -22.20 -64.09 33.03
C VAL A 614 -23.47 -63.33 32.67
N CYS A 615 -24.17 -62.79 33.67
CA CYS A 615 -25.46 -62.10 33.46
C CYS A 615 -25.31 -60.62 33.04
N SER A 616 -24.42 -60.36 32.07
CA SER A 616 -24.10 -59.04 31.54
C SER A 616 -23.48 -59.13 30.14
N TYR A 617 -23.50 -58.04 29.40
CA TYR A 617 -22.82 -57.90 28.11
C TYR A 617 -21.66 -56.90 28.23
N THR A 618 -20.47 -57.28 27.80
CA THR A 618 -19.30 -56.40 27.74
C THR A 618 -19.18 -55.80 26.35
N ALA A 619 -19.33 -54.49 26.25
CA ALA A 619 -19.24 -53.82 24.96
C ALA A 619 -17.82 -53.85 24.38
N GLY A 620 -17.70 -54.17 23.08
CA GLY A 620 -16.57 -53.71 22.25
C GLY A 620 -16.83 -52.33 21.62
N ASN A 621 -16.05 -51.97 20.60
CA ASN A 621 -16.14 -50.66 19.91
C ASN A 621 -17.32 -50.53 18.93
N GLN A 622 -18.07 -51.59 18.68
CA GLN A 622 -19.21 -51.60 17.75
C GLN A 622 -20.39 -50.69 18.15
N LEU A 623 -20.40 -50.20 19.39
CA LEU A 623 -21.41 -49.30 19.95
C LEU A 623 -20.96 -47.82 19.97
N ASP A 624 -19.74 -47.56 19.52
CA ASP A 624 -19.17 -46.21 19.51
C ASP A 624 -19.82 -45.35 18.41
N ILE A 625 -20.07 -44.08 18.72
CA ILE A 625 -20.46 -43.09 17.71
C ILE A 625 -19.20 -42.53 17.03
N THR A 626 -19.38 -41.95 15.85
CA THR A 626 -18.35 -41.09 15.25
C THR A 626 -18.93 -39.69 15.06
N ALA A 627 -18.09 -38.67 15.08
CA ALA A 627 -18.53 -37.31 14.77
C ALA A 627 -17.49 -36.57 13.93
N THR A 628 -17.97 -35.62 13.14
CA THR A 628 -17.14 -34.71 12.34
C THR A 628 -17.62 -33.30 12.55
N ASP A 629 -16.70 -32.36 12.49
CA ASP A 629 -17.00 -30.93 12.55
C ASP A 629 -16.28 -30.20 11.40
N ASN A 630 -16.79 -29.04 11.00
CA ASN A 630 -16.21 -28.25 9.91
C ASN A 630 -14.87 -27.62 10.31
N CYS A 631 -14.68 -27.28 11.59
CA CYS A 631 -13.54 -26.51 12.09
C CYS A 631 -12.67 -27.22 13.11
N ASP A 632 -13.13 -28.35 13.65
CA ASP A 632 -12.44 -29.07 14.72
C ASP A 632 -12.27 -30.57 14.44
N ASP A 633 -11.01 -30.97 14.23
CA ASP A 633 -10.64 -32.38 14.06
C ASP A 633 -10.50 -33.13 15.40
N SER A 634 -10.64 -32.43 16.53
CA SER A 634 -10.34 -32.90 17.89
C SER A 634 -11.51 -32.76 18.87
N LEU A 635 -12.64 -33.37 18.51
CA LEU A 635 -13.88 -33.29 19.28
C LEU A 635 -13.81 -33.94 20.69
N LEU A 636 -14.55 -33.36 21.62
CA LEU A 636 -14.69 -33.83 23.01
C LEU A 636 -15.93 -34.73 23.15
N TYR A 637 -15.70 -36.02 23.36
CA TYR A 637 -16.76 -37.02 23.50
C TYR A 637 -17.07 -37.31 24.97
N SER A 638 -18.36 -37.38 25.30
CA SER A 638 -18.82 -37.88 26.59
C SER A 638 -20.10 -38.70 26.46
N TYR A 639 -20.31 -39.63 27.40
CA TYR A 639 -21.56 -40.38 27.49
C TYR A 639 -22.06 -40.51 28.93
N THR A 640 -23.37 -40.75 29.05
CA THR A 640 -24.03 -41.16 30.29
C THR A 640 -24.81 -42.44 30.05
N LEU A 641 -24.85 -43.31 31.06
CA LEU A 641 -25.61 -44.55 31.04
C LEU A 641 -26.76 -44.42 32.03
N THR A 642 -27.99 -44.71 31.60
CA THR A 642 -29.16 -44.69 32.48
C THR A 642 -29.79 -46.06 32.54
N THR A 643 -29.83 -46.66 33.73
CA THR A 643 -30.53 -47.92 34.02
C THR A 643 -31.59 -47.66 35.08
N ASN A 644 -32.81 -48.18 34.89
CA ASN A 644 -33.93 -48.00 35.82
C ASN A 644 -34.19 -46.54 36.26
N GLY A 645 -33.94 -45.57 35.37
CA GLY A 645 -34.13 -44.14 35.64
C GLY A 645 -33.01 -43.45 36.44
N ILE A 646 -31.91 -44.15 36.75
CA ILE A 646 -30.74 -43.60 37.42
C ILE A 646 -29.62 -43.42 36.39
N ALA A 647 -29.20 -42.18 36.17
CA ALA A 647 -28.11 -41.85 35.24
C ALA A 647 -26.75 -41.84 35.97
N THR A 648 -25.70 -42.33 35.31
CA THR A 648 -24.32 -42.17 35.76
C THR A 648 -23.85 -40.74 35.60
N ALA A 649 -22.77 -40.36 36.29
CA ALA A 649 -22.02 -39.15 35.95
C ALA A 649 -21.50 -39.25 34.49
N PRO A 650 -21.37 -38.11 33.78
CA PRO A 650 -20.79 -38.09 32.44
C PRO A 650 -19.37 -38.66 32.42
N VAL A 651 -19.13 -39.63 31.56
CA VAL A 651 -17.81 -40.23 31.33
C VAL A 651 -17.21 -39.60 30.08
N GLN A 652 -16.04 -38.99 30.21
CA GLN A 652 -15.29 -38.39 29.08
C GLN A 652 -14.53 -39.51 28.35
N SER A 653 -15.11 -40.02 27.27
CA SER A 653 -14.55 -41.09 26.46
C SER A 653 -15.24 -41.11 25.11
N SER A 654 -14.51 -41.44 24.04
CA SER A 654 -15.04 -41.67 22.70
C SER A 654 -15.48 -43.12 22.46
N THR A 655 -15.29 -44.00 23.44
CA THR A 655 -15.61 -45.42 23.31
C THR A 655 -16.36 -45.98 24.53
N LEU A 656 -17.26 -46.92 24.26
CA LEU A 656 -17.92 -47.79 25.22
C LEU A 656 -17.22 -49.15 25.35
N SER A 657 -16.10 -49.37 24.64
CA SER A 657 -15.35 -50.62 24.74
C SER A 657 -14.91 -50.89 26.19
N GLY A 658 -15.24 -52.06 26.71
CA GLY A 658 -15.01 -52.47 28.10
C GLY A 658 -16.12 -52.09 29.08
N VAL A 659 -17.15 -51.35 28.65
CA VAL A 659 -18.31 -51.03 29.49
C VAL A 659 -19.21 -52.25 29.63
N LEU A 660 -19.59 -52.54 30.88
CA LEU A 660 -20.45 -53.67 31.22
C LEU A 660 -21.92 -53.23 31.32
N PHE A 661 -22.77 -53.84 30.50
CA PHE A 661 -24.21 -53.62 30.46
C PHE A 661 -24.93 -54.77 31.18
N PRO A 662 -25.65 -54.53 32.28
CA PRO A 662 -26.41 -55.57 32.95
C PRO A 662 -27.63 -56.03 32.12
N LYS A 663 -28.15 -57.23 32.38
CA LYS A 663 -29.43 -57.72 31.83
C LYS A 663 -30.53 -56.68 32.03
N GLY A 664 -31.29 -56.39 30.97
CA GLY A 664 -32.32 -55.35 30.94
C GLY A 664 -31.96 -54.16 30.04
N SER A 665 -32.66 -53.03 30.24
CA SER A 665 -32.56 -51.86 29.37
C SER A 665 -31.63 -50.79 29.95
N THR A 666 -30.68 -50.32 29.13
CA THR A 666 -29.78 -49.20 29.41
C THR A 666 -29.91 -48.14 28.31
N LEU A 667 -30.26 -46.90 28.67
CA LEU A 667 -30.20 -45.77 27.74
C LEU A 667 -28.77 -45.19 27.72
N VAL A 668 -28.16 -45.16 26.55
CA VAL A 668 -26.87 -44.52 26.29
C VAL A 668 -27.15 -43.13 25.71
N SER A 669 -26.65 -42.08 26.35
CA SER A 669 -26.75 -40.70 25.83
C SER A 669 -25.36 -40.11 25.66
N TRP A 670 -24.99 -39.85 24.40
CA TRP A 670 -23.75 -39.21 23.99
C TRP A 670 -23.92 -37.70 23.86
N THR A 671 -22.88 -36.97 24.22
CA THR A 671 -22.70 -35.54 23.92
C THR A 671 -21.31 -35.37 23.32
N VAL A 672 -21.25 -34.76 22.13
CA VAL A 672 -20.01 -34.40 21.45
C VAL A 672 -19.94 -32.89 21.35
N ALA A 673 -18.86 -32.29 21.84
CA ALA A 673 -18.62 -30.85 21.77
C ALA A 673 -17.34 -30.56 20.99
N ASP A 674 -17.32 -29.43 20.29
CA ASP A 674 -16.09 -28.86 19.71
C ASP A 674 -15.37 -27.95 20.72
N HIS A 675 -14.20 -27.44 20.34
CA HIS A 675 -13.42 -26.47 21.11
C HIS A 675 -14.03 -25.06 21.14
N ALA A 676 -14.99 -24.75 20.25
CA ALA A 676 -15.74 -23.50 20.26
C ALA A 676 -16.91 -23.52 21.26
N GLY A 677 -17.23 -24.69 21.83
CA GLY A 677 -18.30 -24.91 22.78
C GLY A 677 -19.65 -25.27 22.16
N ASN A 678 -19.73 -25.48 20.84
CA ASN A 678 -20.94 -26.02 20.21
C ASN A 678 -21.02 -27.53 20.49
N ALA A 679 -22.23 -28.04 20.75
CA ALA A 679 -22.42 -29.42 21.14
C ALA A 679 -23.64 -30.06 20.46
N ALA A 680 -23.49 -31.34 20.12
CA ALA A 680 -24.56 -32.20 19.64
C ALA A 680 -24.77 -33.38 20.60
N ALA A 681 -26.01 -33.88 20.66
CA ALA A 681 -26.35 -35.02 21.49
C ALA A 681 -27.02 -36.12 20.66
N TYR A 682 -26.71 -37.38 20.99
CA TYR A 682 -27.28 -38.56 20.35
C TYR A 682 -27.53 -39.65 21.38
N SER A 683 -28.71 -40.28 21.36
CA SER A 683 -29.02 -41.34 22.30
C SER A 683 -29.66 -42.56 21.64
N TYR A 684 -29.41 -43.72 22.26
CA TYR A 684 -29.99 -44.99 21.86
C TYR A 684 -30.07 -45.93 23.07
N THR A 685 -30.94 -46.93 23.00
CA THR A 685 -31.19 -47.88 24.07
C THR A 685 -30.52 -49.22 23.76
N ILE A 686 -29.84 -49.82 24.73
CA ILE A 686 -29.34 -51.19 24.69
C ILE A 686 -30.26 -52.06 25.54
N VAL A 687 -30.72 -53.19 25.01
CA VAL A 687 -31.47 -54.21 25.75
C VAL A 687 -30.65 -55.49 25.75
N VAL A 688 -30.17 -55.90 26.92
CA VAL A 688 -29.44 -57.16 27.10
C VAL A 688 -30.43 -58.24 27.53
N ASN A 689 -30.66 -59.20 26.63
CA ASN A 689 -31.51 -60.37 26.86
C ASN A 689 -30.67 -61.60 27.20
N ASP A 690 -31.33 -62.55 27.84
CA ASP A 690 -30.75 -63.82 28.21
C ASP A 690 -31.28 -64.90 27.28
N THR A 691 -30.38 -65.59 26.59
CA THR A 691 -30.69 -66.56 25.54
C THR A 691 -30.01 -67.91 25.77
N GLU A 692 -29.39 -68.11 26.93
CA GLU A 692 -28.69 -69.36 27.27
C GLU A 692 -29.66 -70.27 28.03
N SER A 693 -29.78 -71.54 27.63
CA SER A 693 -30.69 -72.49 28.32
C SER A 693 -30.08 -73.01 29.63
N PRO A 694 -30.90 -73.31 30.66
CA PRO A 694 -30.44 -73.93 31.90
C PRO A 694 -29.74 -75.28 31.67
N LEU A 695 -28.77 -75.62 32.50
CA LEU A 695 -28.03 -76.88 32.43
C LEU A 695 -28.48 -77.87 33.54
N ILE A 696 -28.91 -79.08 33.16
CA ILE A 696 -29.22 -80.19 34.09
C ILE A 696 -28.04 -81.17 34.13
N THR A 697 -27.57 -81.54 35.33
CA THR A 697 -26.49 -82.52 35.55
C THR A 697 -26.78 -83.45 36.73
N ASN A 698 -26.00 -84.53 36.89
CA ASN A 698 -26.06 -85.48 38.02
C ASN A 698 -27.38 -86.22 38.24
N VAL A 699 -28.16 -86.45 37.18
CA VAL A 699 -29.47 -87.12 37.27
C VAL A 699 -29.36 -88.57 37.76
N SER A 700 -30.09 -88.93 38.82
CA SER A 700 -30.22 -90.30 39.34
C SER A 700 -31.59 -90.56 39.98
N ALA A 701 -31.98 -91.83 40.17
CA ALA A 701 -33.23 -92.23 40.81
C ALA A 701 -32.99 -93.30 41.89
N THR A 702 -33.55 -93.11 43.08
CA THR A 702 -33.33 -93.98 44.25
C THR A 702 -34.65 -94.30 44.97
N PRO A 703 -35.06 -95.58 45.08
CA PRO A 703 -34.45 -96.74 44.44
C PRO A 703 -34.71 -96.77 42.92
N SER A 704 -33.70 -97.11 42.13
CA SER A 704 -33.82 -97.27 40.67
C SER A 704 -34.54 -98.56 40.25
N GLN A 705 -34.83 -99.45 41.21
CA GLN A 705 -35.60 -100.68 41.00
C GLN A 705 -36.62 -100.91 42.13
N LEU A 706 -37.81 -101.39 41.76
CA LEU A 706 -38.89 -101.66 42.71
C LEU A 706 -39.17 -103.15 42.81
N TRP A 707 -38.89 -103.75 43.96
CA TRP A 707 -39.11 -105.18 44.24
C TRP A 707 -39.54 -105.40 45.70
N PRO A 708 -40.37 -106.41 46.02
CA PRO A 708 -41.09 -107.30 45.09
C PRO A 708 -42.27 -106.59 44.40
N PRO A 709 -42.70 -107.06 43.21
CA PRO A 709 -43.88 -106.55 42.52
C PRO A 709 -45.13 -106.94 43.31
N ASN A 710 -45.55 -106.06 44.22
CA ASN A 710 -46.55 -106.32 45.24
C ASN A 710 -47.77 -105.39 45.14
N HIS A 711 -47.95 -104.72 43.99
CA HIS A 711 -49.08 -103.82 43.72
C HIS A 711 -49.14 -102.63 44.69
N LYS A 712 -47.99 -102.14 45.17
CA LYS A 712 -47.92 -100.95 46.04
C LYS A 712 -47.12 -99.83 45.40
N LEU A 713 -47.61 -98.59 45.53
CA LEU A 713 -46.82 -97.39 45.23
C LEU A 713 -45.59 -97.33 46.15
N ARG A 714 -44.43 -97.07 45.55
CA ARG A 714 -43.14 -96.91 46.24
C ARG A 714 -42.60 -95.53 45.97
N ASP A 715 -42.14 -94.86 47.03
CA ASP A 715 -41.45 -93.59 46.92
C ASP A 715 -40.11 -93.78 46.21
N VAL A 716 -39.82 -92.91 45.24
CA VAL A 716 -38.56 -92.79 44.52
C VAL A 716 -38.15 -91.33 44.54
N THR A 717 -36.94 -91.09 45.04
CA THR A 717 -36.27 -89.79 44.98
C THR A 717 -35.48 -89.68 43.68
N ILE A 718 -35.58 -88.54 43.00
CA ILE A 718 -34.89 -88.18 41.78
C ILE A 718 -33.91 -87.05 42.12
N ASP A 719 -32.62 -87.36 42.17
CA ASP A 719 -31.59 -86.36 42.46
C ASP A 719 -31.01 -85.79 41.16
N TYR A 720 -30.89 -84.47 41.06
CA TYR A 720 -30.23 -83.77 39.96
C TYR A 720 -29.74 -82.38 40.40
N THR A 721 -28.91 -81.73 39.58
CA THR A 721 -28.44 -80.35 39.80
C THR A 721 -28.80 -79.49 38.60
N VAL A 722 -29.39 -78.31 38.84
CA VAL A 722 -29.70 -77.30 37.83
C VAL A 722 -28.91 -76.02 38.07
N THR A 723 -28.29 -75.49 37.01
CA THR A 723 -27.56 -74.22 37.03
C THR A 723 -27.87 -73.41 35.78
N ASP A 724 -27.95 -72.09 35.92
CA ASP A 724 -28.16 -71.14 34.83
C ASP A 724 -27.29 -69.90 35.03
N ASN A 725 -26.93 -69.21 33.94
CA ASN A 725 -26.07 -68.02 33.99
C ASN A 725 -26.80 -66.79 34.57
N CYS A 726 -28.14 -66.79 34.56
CA CYS A 726 -28.99 -65.65 34.87
C CYS A 726 -30.21 -66.04 35.71
N GLY A 727 -29.94 -66.44 36.96
CA GLY A 727 -30.94 -66.44 38.04
C GLY A 727 -31.51 -67.81 38.38
N ALA A 728 -32.71 -67.82 38.97
CA ALA A 728 -33.32 -69.03 39.51
C ALA A 728 -33.98 -69.86 38.40
N VAL A 729 -33.74 -71.17 38.42
CA VAL A 729 -34.28 -72.14 37.46
C VAL A 729 -35.45 -72.88 38.11
N ALA A 730 -36.57 -72.99 37.41
CA ALA A 730 -37.70 -73.80 37.83
C ALA A 730 -37.59 -75.21 37.23
N SER A 731 -37.78 -76.25 38.04
CA SER A 731 -37.70 -77.65 37.58
C SER A 731 -39.03 -78.36 37.74
N SER A 732 -39.29 -79.37 36.91
CA SER A 732 -40.50 -80.19 36.98
C SER A 732 -40.23 -81.62 36.53
N LEU A 733 -41.00 -82.58 37.08
CA LEU A 733 -40.94 -83.99 36.70
C LEU A 733 -42.18 -84.40 35.90
N ALA A 734 -41.97 -85.19 34.85
CA ALA A 734 -43.02 -85.90 34.14
C ALA A 734 -42.68 -87.39 34.08
N VAL A 735 -43.63 -88.25 34.45
CA VAL A 735 -43.43 -89.70 34.43
C VAL A 735 -44.26 -90.30 33.30
N THR A 736 -43.64 -91.21 32.57
CA THR A 736 -44.30 -92.07 31.57
C THR A 736 -43.99 -93.52 31.89
N CYS A 737 -44.87 -94.43 31.48
CA CYS A 737 -44.68 -95.86 31.66
C CYS A 737 -44.75 -96.56 30.31
N ASN A 738 -43.93 -97.58 30.10
CA ASN A 738 -43.94 -98.41 28.89
C ASN A 738 -45.12 -99.41 28.84
N GLU A 739 -46.01 -99.41 29.84
CA GLU A 739 -47.19 -100.28 29.99
C GLU A 739 -48.40 -99.40 30.36
N GLN A 740 -49.60 -99.78 29.92
CA GLN A 740 -50.86 -99.19 30.40
C GLN A 740 -51.36 -99.98 31.63
N GLY A 741 -51.73 -99.29 32.71
CA GLY A 741 -52.25 -99.91 33.93
C GLY A 741 -53.51 -100.76 33.73
N PHE A 742 -53.68 -101.77 34.58
CA PHE A 742 -54.96 -102.48 34.71
C PHE A 742 -55.99 -101.47 35.25
N GLY A 743 -57.19 -101.42 34.66
CA GLY A 743 -58.27 -100.46 35.00
C GLY A 743 -58.90 -100.60 36.39
N ASN A 744 -58.08 -100.71 37.44
CA ASN A 744 -58.44 -100.63 38.85
C ASN A 744 -58.22 -99.19 39.35
N GLN A 745 -58.95 -98.77 40.40
CA GLN A 745 -59.11 -97.36 40.81
C GLN A 745 -57.86 -96.65 41.40
N GLU A 746 -56.64 -97.17 41.26
CA GLU A 746 -55.41 -96.51 41.76
C GLU A 746 -54.45 -96.13 40.61
N PRO A 747 -53.76 -94.97 40.69
CA PRO A 747 -52.86 -94.50 39.64
C PRO A 747 -51.52 -95.26 39.62
N ASP A 748 -51.02 -95.51 38.41
CA ASP A 748 -49.73 -96.18 38.16
C ASP A 748 -48.51 -95.40 38.69
N TRP A 749 -48.63 -94.07 38.77
CA TRP A 749 -47.65 -93.20 39.41
C TRP A 749 -48.29 -91.92 39.94
N VAL A 750 -47.61 -91.28 40.88
CA VAL A 750 -47.93 -89.94 41.39
C VAL A 750 -46.65 -89.13 41.42
N VAL A 751 -46.61 -87.99 40.72
CA VAL A 751 -45.53 -87.01 40.91
C VAL A 751 -45.85 -86.21 42.17
N VAL A 752 -44.97 -86.28 43.17
CA VAL A 752 -45.19 -85.64 44.48
C VAL A 752 -44.66 -84.21 44.45
N ASP A 753 -43.45 -84.03 43.96
CA ASP A 753 -42.79 -82.75 43.75
C ASP A 753 -41.70 -82.90 42.67
N GLU A 754 -40.86 -81.88 42.53
CA GLU A 754 -39.77 -81.83 41.55
C GLU A 754 -38.63 -82.84 41.79
N HIS A 755 -38.53 -83.47 42.95
CA HIS A 755 -37.52 -84.49 43.26
C HIS A 755 -38.14 -85.82 43.72
N HIS A 756 -39.45 -85.95 43.86
CA HIS A 756 -40.07 -87.16 44.39
C HIS A 756 -41.23 -87.64 43.52
N VAL A 757 -41.21 -88.93 43.19
CA VAL A 757 -42.31 -89.63 42.51
C VAL A 757 -42.66 -90.89 43.27
N LYS A 758 -43.94 -91.27 43.28
CA LYS A 758 -44.39 -92.59 43.74
C LYS A 758 -44.72 -93.44 42.53
N LEU A 759 -44.12 -94.61 42.44
CA LEU A 759 -44.25 -95.50 41.27
C LEU A 759 -44.81 -96.85 41.71
N LEU A 760 -45.77 -97.40 40.95
CA LEU A 760 -46.42 -98.65 41.31
C LEU A 760 -45.48 -99.84 41.06
N ALA A 761 -45.12 -100.56 42.12
CA ALA A 761 -44.29 -101.76 42.05
C ALA A 761 -45.15 -102.97 41.58
N GLU A 762 -45.47 -103.00 40.30
CA GLU A 762 -46.25 -104.07 39.64
C GLU A 762 -45.81 -104.25 38.19
N ARG A 763 -46.19 -105.36 37.55
CA ARG A 763 -45.99 -105.64 36.12
C ARG A 763 -47.26 -106.23 35.53
N THR A 764 -47.65 -105.78 34.33
CA THR A 764 -48.82 -106.32 33.63
C THR A 764 -48.47 -107.53 32.75
N HIS A 765 -47.22 -107.65 32.31
CA HIS A 765 -46.72 -108.74 31.47
C HIS A 765 -45.74 -109.65 32.22
N ILE A 766 -45.92 -110.98 32.10
CA ILE A 766 -45.11 -111.97 32.85
C ILE A 766 -43.67 -112.10 32.36
N ASN A 767 -43.33 -111.50 31.21
CA ASN A 767 -42.10 -111.74 30.46
C ASN A 767 -41.30 -110.47 30.11
N LYS A 768 -41.62 -109.31 30.70
CA LYS A 768 -40.89 -108.04 30.52
C LYS A 768 -40.86 -107.23 31.82
N ASP A 769 -39.88 -106.33 31.91
CA ASP A 769 -39.79 -105.34 32.99
C ASP A 769 -40.76 -104.19 32.72
N ARG A 770 -41.37 -103.67 33.79
CA ARG A 770 -42.06 -102.38 33.73
C ARG A 770 -41.05 -101.27 33.93
N ILE A 771 -41.04 -100.28 33.05
CA ILE A 771 -40.11 -99.16 33.06
C ILE A 771 -40.91 -97.87 33.17
N TYR A 772 -40.67 -97.14 34.27
CA TYR A 772 -41.06 -95.75 34.39
C TYR A 772 -39.92 -94.88 33.87
N THR A 773 -40.21 -93.98 32.93
CA THR A 773 -39.29 -92.94 32.48
C THR A 773 -39.71 -91.63 33.11
N ILE A 774 -38.81 -91.06 33.91
CA ILE A 774 -38.98 -89.78 34.59
C ILE A 774 -38.17 -88.73 33.83
N ALA A 775 -38.86 -87.80 33.17
CA ALA A 775 -38.26 -86.63 32.53
C ALA A 775 -38.21 -85.46 33.52
N ILE A 776 -37.05 -84.81 33.61
CA ILE A 776 -36.79 -83.59 34.37
C ILE A 776 -36.67 -82.45 33.36
N THR A 777 -37.53 -81.45 33.47
CA THR A 777 -37.47 -80.24 32.64
C THR A 777 -37.13 -79.05 33.51
N ALA A 778 -36.04 -78.36 33.19
CA ALA A 778 -35.57 -77.15 33.86
C ALA A 778 -35.76 -75.95 32.93
N SER A 779 -36.42 -74.89 33.40
CA SER A 779 -36.69 -73.67 32.63
C SER A 779 -36.26 -72.43 33.41
N ASP A 780 -35.65 -71.46 32.74
CA ASP A 780 -35.33 -70.16 33.34
C ASP A 780 -36.50 -69.17 33.25
N SER A 781 -36.28 -67.98 33.80
CA SER A 781 -37.22 -66.85 33.76
C SER A 781 -37.34 -66.18 32.38
N ALA A 782 -36.42 -66.45 31.45
CA ALA A 782 -36.43 -65.94 30.07
C ALA A 782 -37.20 -66.88 29.12
N GLY A 783 -37.60 -68.07 29.59
CA GLY A 783 -38.34 -69.07 28.83
C GLY A 783 -37.45 -70.09 28.10
N ASN A 784 -36.13 -70.08 28.33
CA ASN A 784 -35.24 -71.11 27.82
C ASN A 784 -35.38 -72.37 28.69
N ALA A 785 -35.39 -73.55 28.07
CA ALA A 785 -35.64 -74.82 28.77
C ALA A 785 -34.75 -75.96 28.28
N THR A 786 -34.37 -76.84 29.21
CA THR A 786 -33.62 -78.08 28.96
C THR A 786 -34.36 -79.25 29.59
N THR A 787 -34.34 -80.42 28.94
CA THR A 787 -34.95 -81.65 29.48
C THR A 787 -33.97 -82.82 29.48
N GLN A 788 -33.91 -83.56 30.58
CA GLN A 788 -33.12 -84.79 30.74
C GLN A 788 -33.97 -85.87 31.44
N SER A 789 -33.71 -87.16 31.23
CA SER A 789 -34.55 -88.23 31.81
C SER A 789 -33.76 -89.33 32.51
N THR A 790 -34.36 -89.95 33.51
CA THR A 790 -33.91 -91.19 34.18
C THR A 790 -35.02 -92.24 34.19
N VAL A 791 -34.69 -93.48 34.56
CA VAL A 791 -35.65 -94.59 34.57
C VAL A 791 -35.65 -95.33 35.91
N VAL A 792 -36.83 -95.85 36.28
CA VAL A 792 -37.01 -96.77 37.41
C VAL A 792 -37.72 -98.01 36.91
N THR A 793 -37.21 -99.19 37.24
CA THR A 793 -37.77 -100.45 36.74
C THR A 793 -38.38 -101.33 37.82
N VAL A 794 -39.44 -102.05 37.49
CA VAL A 794 -39.94 -103.19 38.28
C VAL A 794 -39.41 -104.44 37.56
N PRO A 795 -38.34 -105.09 38.07
CA PRO A 795 -37.64 -106.12 37.30
C PRO A 795 -38.30 -107.51 37.36
N LEU A 796 -38.09 -108.31 36.31
CA LEU A 796 -38.54 -109.70 36.20
C LEU A 796 -37.75 -110.66 37.10
N PHE A 797 -36.47 -110.39 37.39
CA PHE A 797 -35.61 -111.10 38.34
C PHE A 797 -34.70 -110.10 39.10
N PRO A 798 -34.53 -110.19 40.43
CA PRO A 798 -33.65 -109.27 41.16
C PRO A 798 -32.17 -109.66 41.06
N GLY A 799 -31.37 -108.87 40.34
CA GLY A 799 -29.91 -108.71 40.55
C GLY A 799 -28.95 -109.14 39.42
N GLN A 800 -28.15 -108.16 38.96
CA GLN A 800 -26.89 -108.15 38.17
C GLN A 800 -26.90 -108.24 36.63
N ASP A 801 -26.21 -107.30 35.97
CA ASP A 801 -25.32 -107.57 34.81
C ASP A 801 -24.44 -106.34 34.42
N ASP A 802 -23.11 -106.49 34.50
CA ASP A 802 -22.12 -105.68 33.79
C ASP A 802 -21.99 -106.25 32.36
N GLY A 803 -22.54 -105.56 31.36
CA GLY A 803 -22.77 -106.06 30.00
C GLY A 803 -21.54 -106.49 29.18
N VAL A 804 -21.75 -107.25 28.10
CA VAL A 804 -20.72 -107.82 27.21
C VAL A 804 -20.30 -106.81 26.14
N LEU A 805 -18.98 -106.66 25.89
CA LEU A 805 -18.38 -105.84 24.82
C LEU A 805 -17.76 -106.74 23.74
N THR A 806 -18.18 -106.60 22.49
CA THR A 806 -17.59 -107.29 21.33
C THR A 806 -16.98 -106.27 20.37
N VAL A 807 -15.74 -106.50 19.93
CA VAL A 807 -15.04 -105.65 18.97
C VAL A 807 -14.55 -106.50 17.80
N LYS A 808 -14.69 -105.99 16.56
CA LYS A 808 -14.16 -106.63 15.34
C LYS A 808 -13.61 -105.60 14.37
N ALA A 809 -12.63 -105.98 13.55
CA ALA A 809 -12.00 -105.10 12.57
C ALA A 809 -11.99 -105.73 11.17
N PHE A 810 -12.45 -104.99 10.15
CA PHE A 810 -12.52 -105.48 8.76
C PHE A 810 -12.20 -104.39 7.71
N PRO A 811 -11.57 -104.75 6.57
CA PRO A 811 -10.78 -105.98 6.40
C PRO A 811 -9.55 -105.94 7.32
N ASN A 812 -9.06 -107.09 7.75
CA ASN A 812 -7.82 -107.19 8.53
C ASN A 812 -7.11 -108.51 8.19
N PRO A 813 -6.01 -108.50 7.40
CA PRO A 813 -5.20 -107.33 6.99
C PRO A 813 -5.90 -106.36 6.02
N SER A 814 -5.50 -105.08 6.02
CA SER A 814 -6.01 -104.03 5.11
C SER A 814 -4.87 -103.22 4.49
N PRO A 815 -4.86 -102.96 3.16
CA PRO A 815 -3.96 -101.96 2.58
C PRO A 815 -4.47 -100.52 2.83
N GLY A 816 -5.80 -100.35 2.94
CA GLY A 816 -6.46 -99.08 3.24
C GLY A 816 -6.79 -98.91 4.73
N ARG A 817 -7.86 -98.18 5.04
CA ARG A 817 -8.34 -98.06 6.43
C ARG A 817 -8.99 -99.35 6.94
N PHE A 818 -9.09 -99.46 8.26
CA PHE A 818 -9.87 -100.46 8.97
C PHE A 818 -11.24 -99.89 9.34
N VAL A 819 -12.28 -100.73 9.29
CA VAL A 819 -13.58 -100.45 9.92
C VAL A 819 -13.67 -101.25 11.20
N ILE A 820 -13.78 -100.56 12.33
CA ILE A 820 -13.92 -101.14 13.65
C ILE A 820 -15.39 -101.14 14.02
N MET A 821 -15.96 -102.32 14.22
CA MET A 821 -17.31 -102.49 14.75
C MET A 821 -17.22 -102.78 16.24
N THR A 822 -17.93 -102.00 17.04
CA THR A 822 -18.16 -102.26 18.46
C THR A 822 -19.64 -102.53 18.69
N LEU A 823 -19.93 -103.55 19.51
CA LEU A 823 -21.27 -103.87 19.99
C LEU A 823 -21.18 -104.08 21.49
N SER A 824 -21.95 -103.32 22.26
CA SER A 824 -21.98 -103.46 23.72
C SER A 824 -23.39 -103.41 24.27
N THR A 825 -23.66 -104.25 25.27
CA THR A 825 -24.89 -104.20 26.05
C THR A 825 -24.83 -103.18 27.22
N SER A 826 -23.70 -102.47 27.38
CA SER A 826 -23.53 -101.37 28.34
C SER A 826 -23.72 -99.99 27.68
N PRO A 827 -24.41 -99.02 28.31
CA PRO A 827 -24.61 -97.68 27.74
C PRO A 827 -23.44 -96.71 27.97
N LYS A 828 -22.39 -97.11 28.70
CA LYS A 828 -21.22 -96.25 29.00
C LYS A 828 -20.43 -95.93 27.71
N PRO A 829 -19.79 -94.76 27.58
CA PRO A 829 -19.00 -94.46 26.40
C PRO A 829 -17.74 -95.34 26.30
N LEU A 830 -17.30 -95.60 25.07
CA LEU A 830 -16.07 -96.32 24.77
C LEU A 830 -14.87 -95.38 24.67
N SER A 831 -13.69 -95.87 25.05
CA SER A 831 -12.40 -95.31 24.65
C SER A 831 -11.63 -96.31 23.81
N LEU A 832 -10.85 -95.80 22.87
CA LEU A 832 -10.12 -96.57 21.89
C LEU A 832 -8.71 -96.03 21.79
N SER A 833 -7.70 -96.89 21.97
CA SER A 833 -6.29 -96.55 21.76
C SER A 833 -5.65 -97.49 20.74
N VAL A 834 -4.82 -96.96 19.87
CA VAL A 834 -4.04 -97.72 18.90
C VAL A 834 -2.57 -97.50 19.14
N THR A 835 -1.80 -98.58 19.32
CA THR A 835 -0.34 -98.54 19.44
C THR A 835 0.33 -99.26 18.28
N ASN A 836 1.53 -98.84 17.88
CA ASN A 836 2.32 -99.56 16.88
C ASN A 836 3.08 -100.74 17.52
N ASN A 837 3.80 -101.53 16.71
CA ASN A 837 4.57 -102.70 17.21
C ASN A 837 5.73 -102.35 18.17
N ALA A 838 6.08 -101.07 18.33
CA ALA A 838 7.04 -100.59 19.33
C ALA A 838 6.35 -100.10 20.63
N GLY A 839 5.01 -100.20 20.73
CA GLY A 839 4.23 -99.77 21.88
C GLY A 839 3.91 -98.27 21.94
N MET A 840 4.30 -97.49 20.93
CA MET A 840 4.01 -96.06 20.89
C MET A 840 2.54 -95.83 20.50
N LEU A 841 1.86 -94.94 21.22
CA LEU A 841 0.49 -94.53 20.94
C LEU A 841 0.43 -93.77 19.61
N VAL A 842 -0.38 -94.27 18.68
CA VAL A 842 -0.57 -93.74 17.33
C VAL A 842 -1.88 -92.97 17.24
N GLU A 843 -2.92 -93.42 17.95
CA GLU A 843 -4.22 -92.76 17.97
C GLU A 843 -4.97 -93.06 19.27
N LEU A 844 -5.69 -92.07 19.81
CA LEU A 844 -6.55 -92.22 20.98
C LEU A 844 -7.86 -91.47 20.74
N ARG A 845 -8.99 -92.13 21.01
CA ARG A 845 -10.32 -91.53 20.93
C ARG A 845 -11.13 -91.92 22.16
N ASN A 846 -11.76 -90.95 22.82
CA ASN A 846 -12.58 -91.16 24.01
C ASN A 846 -14.02 -90.68 23.73
N GLY A 847 -14.98 -91.11 24.55
CA GLY A 847 -16.37 -90.65 24.44
C GLY A 847 -17.12 -91.25 23.25
N LEU A 848 -16.64 -92.38 22.70
CA LEU A 848 -17.28 -93.02 21.55
C LEU A 848 -18.60 -93.69 21.97
N PRO A 849 -19.61 -93.75 21.09
CA PRO A 849 -20.85 -94.49 21.35
C PRO A 849 -20.58 -95.96 21.70
N SER A 850 -21.38 -96.53 22.61
CA SER A 850 -21.23 -97.91 23.09
C SER A 850 -21.33 -98.99 22.01
N THR A 851 -22.02 -98.68 20.91
CA THR A 851 -22.15 -99.53 19.72
C THR A 851 -22.01 -98.66 18.47
N GLY A 852 -21.17 -99.03 17.52
CA GLY A 852 -20.96 -98.23 16.31
C GLY A 852 -19.87 -98.76 15.37
N LEU A 853 -19.69 -98.05 14.25
CA LEU A 853 -18.62 -98.28 13.28
C LEU A 853 -17.65 -97.09 13.26
N PHE A 854 -16.36 -97.36 13.42
CA PHE A 854 -15.31 -96.35 13.45
C PHE A 854 -14.24 -96.66 12.39
N PHE A 855 -13.72 -95.63 11.74
CA PHE A 855 -12.69 -95.78 10.71
C PHE A 855 -11.32 -95.36 11.27
N LEU A 856 -10.35 -96.27 11.17
CA LEU A 856 -8.97 -96.08 11.64
C LEU A 856 -7.97 -96.40 10.53
N GLY A 857 -6.76 -95.87 10.63
CA GLY A 857 -5.63 -96.31 9.81
C GLY A 857 -5.52 -95.72 8.40
N ASN A 858 -6.19 -94.59 8.12
CA ASN A 858 -5.98 -93.83 6.87
C ASN A 858 -4.53 -93.37 6.70
N ASN A 859 -3.90 -92.90 7.79
CA ASN A 859 -2.55 -92.33 7.78
C ASN A 859 -1.51 -93.25 8.43
N TYR A 860 -1.84 -94.52 8.66
CA TYR A 860 -0.90 -95.46 9.27
C TYR A 860 0.09 -95.95 8.21
N LEU A 861 1.38 -95.95 8.55
CA LEU A 861 2.39 -96.60 7.74
C LEU A 861 2.18 -98.13 7.76
N PRO A 862 2.61 -98.85 6.70
CA PRO A 862 2.53 -100.31 6.66
C PRO A 862 3.21 -100.94 7.89
N GLY A 863 2.53 -101.88 8.54
CA GLY A 863 2.99 -102.47 9.79
C GLY A 863 1.88 -103.08 10.64
N VAL A 864 2.28 -103.59 11.81
CA VAL A 864 1.37 -104.17 12.80
C VAL A 864 1.03 -103.14 13.87
N TYR A 865 -0.25 -103.04 14.20
CA TYR A 865 -0.78 -102.18 15.25
C TYR A 865 -1.66 -103.00 16.20
N TYR A 866 -1.85 -102.52 17.42
CA TYR A 866 -2.75 -103.10 18.41
C TYR A 866 -3.80 -102.08 18.82
N LEU A 867 -5.05 -102.46 18.65
CA LEU A 867 -6.23 -101.66 18.97
C LEU A 867 -6.78 -102.16 20.31
N GLU A 868 -6.83 -101.31 21.32
CA GLU A 868 -7.49 -101.57 22.59
C GLU A 868 -8.76 -100.70 22.68
N VAL A 869 -9.89 -101.33 23.00
CA VAL A 869 -11.17 -100.64 23.25
C VAL A 869 -11.62 -100.94 24.67
N LYS A 870 -11.96 -99.89 25.43
CA LYS A 870 -12.39 -99.96 26.82
C LYS A 870 -13.78 -99.37 27.02
N GLN A 871 -14.56 -100.00 27.89
CA GLN A 871 -15.84 -99.50 28.36
C GLN A 871 -15.96 -99.72 29.86
N GLY A 872 -15.78 -98.66 30.66
CA GLY A 872 -15.62 -98.81 32.11
C GLY A 872 -14.45 -99.76 32.43
N ASN A 873 -14.75 -100.90 33.06
CA ASN A 873 -13.75 -101.90 33.47
C ASN A 873 -13.52 -103.02 32.42
N ILE A 874 -14.32 -103.09 31.37
CA ILE A 874 -14.20 -104.12 30.32
C ILE A 874 -13.30 -103.62 29.21
N LYS A 875 -12.39 -104.48 28.73
CA LYS A 875 -11.45 -104.16 27.65
C LYS A 875 -11.34 -105.29 26.64
N GLU A 876 -11.23 -104.94 25.37
CA GLU A 876 -10.96 -105.87 24.28
C GLU A 876 -9.77 -105.36 23.44
N THR A 877 -8.92 -106.28 22.98
CA THR A 877 -7.72 -105.91 22.20
C THR A 877 -7.61 -106.74 20.93
N ILE A 878 -7.42 -106.07 19.79
CA ILE A 878 -7.33 -106.68 18.47
C ILE A 878 -6.06 -106.24 17.76
N LYS A 879 -5.34 -107.19 17.16
CA LYS A 879 -4.18 -106.92 16.30
C LYS A 879 -4.63 -106.50 14.91
N LEU A 880 -4.17 -105.36 14.41
CA LEU A 880 -4.42 -104.83 13.07
C LEU A 880 -3.16 -104.94 12.20
N ILE A 881 -3.30 -105.37 10.95
CA ILE A 881 -2.19 -105.51 10.00
C ILE A 881 -2.42 -104.59 8.80
N LYS A 882 -1.64 -103.50 8.71
CA LYS A 882 -1.66 -102.52 7.63
C LYS A 882 -0.65 -102.94 6.56
N LEU A 883 -1.13 -103.22 5.34
CA LEU A 883 -0.27 -103.63 4.23
C LEU A 883 0.32 -102.41 3.51
N GLY A 884 1.48 -102.60 2.87
CA GLY A 884 2.10 -101.60 1.99
C GLY A 884 1.26 -101.37 0.75
N HIS A 885 1.10 -100.10 0.37
CA HIS A 885 0.61 -99.70 -0.94
C HIS A 885 1.77 -99.56 -1.92
#